data_AF-A0A843GDV9-F1
#
_entry.id   AF-A0A843GDV9-F1
#
_cell.length_a   1.000
_cell.length_b   1.000
_cell.length_c   1.000
_cell.angle_alpha   90.00
_cell.angle_beta   90.00
_cell.angle_gamma   90.00
#
_symmetry.space_group_name_H-M   'P 1'
#
loop_
_entity.id
_entity.type
_entity.pdbx_description
1 polymer ?
#
loop_
_entity_poly.entity_id
_entity_poly.type
_entity_poly.pdbx_seq_one_letter_code
_entity_poly.pdbx_strand_id
1 'polypeptide(L)'
;MDEVNSIDYKEYELEEGFSVRKSKEYNALFKNGKPNVVLKANQNVYNRIFDFQPKALSIFMKEDKVIIEFAVLSKKFQNYDLSKYHVNLGYNNYEFTKKSENKYLVEIPYNSINISGRSAGVYIEYIDENGFSYKKKFLSMKSIYKRGKNKLLKKFGIYDEHRDHDLYYSDLIYFENHSIFLYETWKGFLSLAYREINVTDDIGEQKKIKSAYKEYMADLKKGKNTPSILLYEKFCGKYEESAKYVYERLIDDGWENVYFILSKDSEFQKEVPEKYRKNLIEKYSKKHYYEYFNAKAFITTESINHVIDLTTYNALTRKRQYWKDYYYIFLQHGVMYAYSLKGRWDFEKGGGFGDNSYVVVSSETEANHFIEDGNFDRQDLIKCGLPKFDHSIQNDDADKILIMPTSRNFEYSTIRDDTLNSTYYNFSKNIIESVPDDLKDKIVFIPHPLVNAIFGETDLDKYMPTEYSYDELLKNTRLLITDYSSISYDAFYRGANVIFAWMEKEMCLENLGIDLKLNDDNAFADIAYDYESLHELISKNYYGNHSEENIEKYNDIVEFHDGENTERFIEYVYDTNIFSERAGKHDIDTALVEGIEDRPYTGKSLGIPKIKVSYDGKKLIKGLDFEVKYHDNVSIGTAKCEIKGLGIYHGTKVVNFEIKKNMKKTKAKLDGDHLTVKDGDKTLIEGEDYSIEKIDYSVVGLEKIAINGMGEYTGQKGMLIDISKKLS
;
A
#
# COMPACT_ATOMS: atom_id res chain seq x y z
N MET A 1 16.47 -20.17 -30.68
CA MET A 1 16.89 -21.57 -30.45
C MET A 1 18.15 -21.88 -31.24
N ASP A 2 18.26 -21.40 -32.47
CA ASP A 2 19.50 -21.44 -33.27
C ASP A 2 20.63 -20.56 -32.70
N GLU A 3 20.32 -19.52 -31.92
CA GLU A 3 21.33 -18.66 -31.26
C GLU A 3 22.09 -19.35 -30.12
N VAL A 4 21.52 -20.36 -29.44
CA VAL A 4 22.15 -21.04 -28.29
C VAL A 4 23.31 -21.94 -28.74
N ASN A 5 23.34 -22.37 -30.00
CA ASN A 5 24.41 -23.21 -30.55
C ASN A 5 25.64 -22.41 -31.01
N SER A 6 25.62 -21.07 -30.92
CA SER A 6 26.68 -20.17 -31.39
C SER A 6 27.43 -19.42 -30.28
N ILE A 7 27.10 -19.68 -29.02
CA ILE A 7 27.64 -18.99 -27.84
C ILE A 7 28.56 -19.95 -27.08
N ASP A 8 29.71 -19.49 -26.59
CA ASP A 8 30.56 -20.28 -25.69
C ASP A 8 29.79 -20.60 -24.40
N TYR A 9 29.62 -21.90 -24.12
CA TYR A 9 28.95 -22.38 -22.92
C TYR A 9 29.83 -23.35 -22.14
N LYS A 10 29.69 -23.33 -20.81
CA LYS A 10 30.11 -24.45 -19.96
C LYS A 10 28.92 -25.39 -19.78
N GLU A 11 29.09 -26.66 -20.12
CA GLU A 11 28.10 -27.71 -19.90
C GLU A 11 28.40 -28.43 -18.59
N TYR A 12 27.38 -28.56 -17.75
CA TYR A 12 27.41 -29.28 -16.49
C TYR A 12 26.43 -30.44 -16.61
N GLU A 13 26.93 -31.67 -16.51
CA GLU A 13 26.09 -32.86 -16.42
C GLU A 13 25.44 -32.92 -15.03
N LEU A 14 24.16 -33.23 -15.01
CA LEU A 14 23.32 -33.31 -13.83
C LEU A 14 22.76 -34.74 -13.71
N GLU A 15 22.17 -35.08 -12.56
CA GLU A 15 21.58 -36.41 -12.37
C GLU A 15 20.43 -36.70 -13.38
N GLU A 16 20.14 -37.98 -13.61
CA GLU A 16 19.01 -38.48 -14.42
C GLU A 16 18.99 -38.02 -15.90
N GLY A 17 20.18 -37.76 -16.47
CA GLY A 17 20.34 -37.41 -17.87
C GLY A 17 19.97 -35.97 -18.19
N PHE A 18 19.98 -35.09 -17.19
CA PHE A 18 19.87 -33.65 -17.42
C PHE A 18 21.25 -33.03 -17.58
N SER A 19 21.37 -31.97 -18.37
CA SER A 19 22.59 -31.14 -18.41
C SER A 19 22.22 -29.66 -18.49
N VAL A 20 23.06 -28.78 -17.97
CA VAL A 20 22.87 -27.32 -18.09
C VAL A 20 24.03 -26.72 -18.85
N ARG A 21 23.72 -25.95 -19.88
CA ARG A 21 24.66 -25.10 -20.61
C ARG A 21 24.55 -23.67 -20.12
N LYS A 22 25.65 -23.12 -19.60
CA LYS A 22 25.72 -21.77 -19.05
C LYS A 22 26.54 -20.83 -19.93
N SER A 23 25.97 -19.68 -20.26
CA SER A 23 26.66 -18.53 -20.84
C SER A 23 26.57 -17.31 -19.91
N LYS A 24 27.15 -16.17 -20.31
CA LYS A 24 27.00 -14.90 -19.57
C LYS A 24 25.55 -14.40 -19.53
N GLU A 25 24.72 -14.79 -20.48
CA GLU A 25 23.38 -14.21 -20.67
C GLU A 25 22.25 -15.20 -20.36
N TYR A 26 22.49 -16.52 -20.48
CA TYR A 26 21.46 -17.55 -20.34
C TYR A 26 21.98 -18.85 -19.69
N ASN A 27 21.06 -19.54 -19.02
CA ASN A 27 21.20 -20.95 -18.63
C ASN A 27 20.19 -21.77 -19.46
N ALA A 28 20.64 -22.82 -20.15
CA ALA A 28 19.78 -23.71 -20.91
C ALA A 28 19.85 -25.13 -20.35
N LEU A 29 18.69 -25.68 -19.98
CA LEU A 29 18.54 -27.03 -19.43
C LEU A 29 18.20 -28.02 -20.55
N PHE A 30 18.92 -29.13 -20.59
CA PHE A 30 18.73 -30.25 -21.52
C PHE A 30 18.32 -31.51 -20.77
N LYS A 31 17.57 -32.39 -21.43
CA LYS A 31 17.28 -33.76 -20.98
C LYS A 31 17.63 -34.74 -22.09
N ASN A 32 18.52 -35.68 -21.83
CA ASN A 32 19.04 -36.64 -22.79
C ASN A 32 19.47 -35.94 -24.10
N GLY A 33 20.21 -34.83 -23.97
CA GLY A 33 20.69 -34.01 -25.08
C GLY A 33 19.63 -33.16 -25.80
N LYS A 34 18.37 -33.13 -25.33
CA LYS A 34 17.31 -32.29 -25.92
C LYS A 34 17.00 -31.06 -25.07
N PRO A 35 16.90 -29.86 -25.65
CA PRO A 35 16.61 -28.64 -24.91
C PRO A 35 15.21 -28.71 -24.28
N ASN A 36 15.14 -28.37 -23.00
CA ASN A 36 13.94 -28.44 -22.17
C ASN A 36 13.45 -27.03 -21.77
N VAL A 37 14.35 -26.16 -21.27
CA VAL A 37 14.01 -24.81 -20.78
C VAL A 37 15.19 -23.85 -20.97
N VAL A 38 14.94 -22.59 -21.32
CA VAL A 38 15.93 -21.50 -21.34
C VAL A 38 15.58 -20.47 -20.27
N LEU A 39 16.53 -20.12 -19.41
CA LEU A 39 16.41 -19.15 -18.31
C LEU A 39 17.37 -17.98 -18.55
N LYS A 40 16.95 -16.75 -18.20
CA LYS A 40 17.81 -15.55 -18.20
C LYS A 40 18.86 -15.68 -17.07
N ALA A 41 20.09 -15.21 -17.28
CA ALA A 41 21.20 -15.37 -16.34
C ALA A 41 20.84 -14.94 -14.90
N ASN A 42 21.43 -15.63 -13.91
CA ASN A 42 21.22 -15.57 -12.45
C ASN A 42 20.10 -16.45 -11.83
N GLN A 43 19.53 -17.40 -12.58
CA GLN A 43 18.69 -18.46 -12.00
C GLN A 43 19.34 -19.84 -12.19
N ASN A 44 19.97 -20.37 -11.14
CA ASN A 44 20.44 -21.77 -11.07
C ASN A 44 19.28 -22.65 -10.57
N VAL A 45 18.31 -22.98 -11.42
CA VAL A 45 17.03 -23.52 -10.92
C VAL A 45 16.52 -24.74 -11.70
N TYR A 46 16.40 -25.88 -11.00
CA TYR A 46 15.80 -27.15 -11.46
C TYR A 46 14.26 -27.16 -11.50
N ASN A 47 13.56 -26.04 -11.23
CA ASN A 47 12.14 -25.97 -10.85
C ASN A 47 11.11 -26.64 -11.79
N ARG A 48 11.47 -26.99 -13.02
CA ARG A 48 10.57 -27.72 -13.96
C ARG A 48 10.79 -29.24 -14.00
N ILE A 49 11.81 -29.77 -13.32
CA ILE A 49 12.23 -31.17 -13.47
C ILE A 49 11.55 -32.11 -12.47
N PHE A 50 11.30 -31.66 -11.23
CA PHE A 50 10.72 -32.48 -10.18
C PHE A 50 9.32 -31.97 -9.78
N ASP A 51 8.25 -32.62 -10.25
CA ASP A 51 6.89 -32.39 -9.73
C ASP A 51 6.62 -33.24 -8.47
N PHE A 52 7.51 -33.08 -7.50
CA PHE A 52 7.41 -33.76 -6.22
C PHE A 52 6.44 -33.00 -5.31
N GLN A 53 5.42 -33.70 -4.79
CA GLN A 53 4.40 -33.13 -3.88
C GLN A 53 4.37 -33.89 -2.54
N PRO A 54 5.34 -33.62 -1.65
CA PRO A 54 5.36 -34.19 -0.30
C PRO A 54 4.29 -33.50 0.56
N LYS A 55 3.69 -34.27 1.48
CA LYS A 55 2.62 -33.82 2.38
C LYS A 55 3.06 -33.92 3.82
N ALA A 56 2.94 -32.86 4.62
CA ALA A 56 3.04 -32.99 6.07
C ALA A 56 1.78 -33.68 6.62
N LEU A 57 1.98 -34.74 7.39
CA LEU A 57 0.92 -35.55 8.00
C LEU A 57 0.63 -35.15 9.44
N SER A 58 1.68 -34.88 10.23
CA SER A 58 1.56 -34.55 11.64
C SER A 58 2.82 -33.85 12.13
N ILE A 59 2.71 -33.21 13.28
CA ILE A 59 3.81 -32.60 14.03
C ILE A 59 3.61 -33.01 15.49
N PHE A 60 4.69 -33.44 16.14
CA PHE A 60 4.65 -33.87 17.53
C PHE A 60 6.00 -33.62 18.20
N MET A 61 5.98 -33.51 19.53
CA MET A 61 7.18 -33.32 20.33
C MET A 61 7.88 -34.63 20.65
N LYS A 62 9.20 -34.57 20.74
CA LYS A 62 10.01 -35.61 21.39
C LYS A 62 11.20 -34.94 22.08
N GLU A 63 11.28 -35.04 23.41
CA GLU A 63 12.39 -34.51 24.21
C GLU A 63 12.67 -33.01 23.90
N ASP A 64 13.78 -32.72 23.22
CA ASP A 64 14.31 -31.40 22.88
C ASP A 64 14.11 -31.01 21.39
N LYS A 65 13.20 -31.71 20.70
CA LYS A 65 12.94 -31.50 19.27
C LYS A 65 11.47 -31.59 18.89
N VAL A 66 11.16 -30.88 17.81
CA VAL A 66 9.93 -31.00 17.05
C VAL A 66 10.15 -32.01 15.93
N ILE A 67 9.23 -32.95 15.78
CA ILE A 67 9.26 -33.91 14.67
C ILE A 67 8.10 -33.61 13.74
N ILE A 68 8.39 -33.42 12.46
CA ILE A 68 7.38 -33.32 11.40
C ILE A 68 7.39 -34.61 10.60
N GLU A 69 6.25 -35.30 10.52
CA GLU A 69 6.07 -36.46 9.64
C GLU A 69 5.58 -35.99 8.27
N PHE A 70 6.28 -36.39 7.22
CA PHE A 70 5.92 -36.16 5.82
C PHE A 70 5.56 -37.47 5.11
N ALA A 71 4.75 -37.39 4.06
CA ALA A 71 4.46 -38.51 3.17
C ALA A 71 4.46 -38.12 1.68
N VAL A 72 4.93 -39.05 0.85
CA VAL A 72 4.92 -38.94 -0.61
C VAL A 72 3.73 -39.70 -1.16
N LEU A 73 2.78 -38.99 -1.79
CA LEU A 73 1.54 -39.62 -2.25
C LEU A 73 1.58 -40.16 -3.68
N SER A 74 2.50 -39.67 -4.50
CA SER A 74 2.51 -40.07 -5.91
C SER A 74 3.35 -41.33 -6.10
N LYS A 75 2.71 -42.38 -6.66
CA LYS A 75 3.33 -43.67 -7.00
C LYS A 75 4.59 -43.54 -7.88
N LYS A 76 4.65 -42.47 -8.70
CA LYS A 76 5.83 -42.18 -9.53
C LYS A 76 7.06 -41.79 -8.71
N PHE A 77 6.87 -41.27 -7.49
CA PHE A 77 7.95 -40.73 -6.67
C PHE A 77 8.31 -41.61 -5.46
N GLN A 78 7.72 -42.80 -5.33
CA GLN A 78 8.01 -43.73 -4.23
C GLN A 78 9.43 -44.33 -4.30
N ASN A 79 10.01 -44.34 -5.49
CA ASN A 79 11.38 -44.80 -5.74
C ASN A 79 12.43 -43.69 -5.58
N TYR A 80 12.04 -42.44 -5.29
CA TYR A 80 12.99 -41.35 -5.09
C TYR A 80 13.60 -41.42 -3.70
N ASP A 81 14.92 -41.29 -3.64
CA ASP A 81 15.64 -41.19 -2.38
C ASP A 81 15.60 -39.75 -1.86
N LEU A 82 14.68 -39.48 -0.93
CA LEU A 82 14.57 -38.15 -0.32
C LEU A 82 15.70 -37.81 0.64
N SER A 83 16.59 -38.74 0.99
CA SER A 83 17.74 -38.44 1.85
C SER A 83 18.69 -37.42 1.22
N LYS A 84 18.67 -37.28 -0.12
CA LYS A 84 19.40 -36.25 -0.85
C LYS A 84 18.81 -34.84 -0.71
N TYR A 85 17.57 -34.73 -0.23
CA TYR A 85 16.85 -33.47 -0.11
C TYR A 85 16.85 -33.00 1.35
N HIS A 86 16.65 -31.70 1.52
CA HIS A 86 16.49 -31.07 2.82
C HIS A 86 15.13 -30.40 2.91
N VAL A 87 14.59 -30.32 4.13
CA VAL A 87 13.54 -29.38 4.47
C VAL A 87 14.19 -28.08 4.91
N ASN A 88 14.00 -27.04 4.11
CA ASN A 88 14.45 -25.70 4.44
C ASN A 88 13.35 -24.97 5.24
N LEU A 89 13.74 -24.47 6.41
CA LEU A 89 12.91 -23.71 7.34
C LEU A 89 13.70 -22.50 7.84
N GLY A 90 13.26 -21.31 7.42
CA GLY A 90 14.00 -20.08 7.71
C GLY A 90 15.40 -20.15 7.11
N TYR A 91 16.42 -20.06 7.95
CA TYR A 91 17.82 -20.10 7.54
C TYR A 91 18.46 -21.49 7.62
N ASN A 92 17.72 -22.50 8.06
CA ASN A 92 18.27 -23.83 8.34
C ASN A 92 17.70 -24.91 7.42
N ASN A 93 18.53 -25.93 7.19
CA ASN A 93 18.20 -27.12 6.40
C ASN A 93 18.20 -28.34 7.31
N TYR A 94 17.16 -29.16 7.19
CA TYR A 94 16.95 -30.36 8.00
C TYR A 94 16.81 -31.58 7.10
N GLU A 95 17.42 -32.69 7.49
CA GLU A 95 17.44 -33.92 6.68
C GLU A 95 16.15 -34.74 6.83
N PHE A 96 15.79 -35.46 5.76
CA PHE A 96 14.74 -36.47 5.82
C PHE A 96 15.26 -37.80 6.37
N THR A 97 14.62 -38.30 7.42
CA THR A 97 14.80 -39.67 7.91
C THR A 97 13.67 -40.58 7.42
N LYS A 98 13.99 -41.64 6.67
CA LYS A 98 12.97 -42.58 6.17
C LYS A 98 12.34 -43.37 7.33
N LYS A 99 11.01 -43.32 7.46
CA LYS A 99 10.24 -44.08 8.46
C LYS A 99 9.57 -45.31 7.88
N SER A 100 9.02 -45.21 6.67
CA SER A 100 8.46 -46.33 5.91
C SER A 100 8.50 -46.04 4.41
N GLU A 101 7.99 -46.95 3.58
CA GLU A 101 8.03 -46.86 2.10
C GLU A 101 7.63 -45.48 1.56
N ASN A 102 6.66 -44.81 2.19
CA ASN A 102 6.14 -43.51 1.75
C ASN A 102 6.15 -42.43 2.83
N LYS A 103 6.84 -42.66 3.97
CA LYS A 103 6.84 -41.73 5.10
C LYS A 103 8.25 -41.37 5.53
N TYR A 104 8.43 -40.10 5.84
CA TYR A 104 9.70 -39.51 6.26
C TYR A 104 9.48 -38.64 7.49
N LEU A 105 10.50 -38.53 8.32
CA LEU A 105 10.54 -37.65 9.47
C LEU A 105 11.56 -36.56 9.23
N VAL A 106 11.28 -35.38 9.77
CA VAL A 106 12.26 -34.30 9.89
C VAL A 106 12.30 -33.92 11.35
N GLU A 107 13.48 -34.02 11.93
CA GLU A 107 13.74 -33.69 13.33
C GLU A 107 14.34 -32.29 13.40
N ILE A 108 13.72 -31.42 14.18
CA ILE A 108 14.09 -30.01 14.31
C ILE A 108 14.37 -29.75 15.80
N PRO A 109 15.65 -29.70 16.22
CA PRO A 109 16.01 -29.30 17.58
C PRO A 109 15.47 -27.90 17.90
N TYR A 110 14.93 -27.67 19.10
CA TYR A 110 14.35 -26.36 19.46
C TYR A 110 15.36 -25.22 19.34
N ASN A 111 16.59 -25.45 19.82
CA ASN A 111 17.70 -24.49 19.76
C ASN A 111 18.17 -24.17 18.33
N SER A 112 17.78 -24.99 17.35
CA SER A 112 18.08 -24.77 15.95
C SER A 112 16.99 -24.00 15.22
N ILE A 113 15.83 -23.71 15.83
CA ILE A 113 14.77 -22.98 15.14
C ILE A 113 15.19 -21.53 14.98
N ASN A 114 15.73 -21.19 13.82
CA ASN A 114 16.16 -19.84 13.47
C ASN A 114 15.25 -19.28 12.37
N ILE A 115 14.24 -18.53 12.79
CA ILE A 115 13.25 -17.89 11.92
C ILE A 115 13.31 -16.38 12.18
N SER A 116 13.53 -15.57 11.14
CA SER A 116 13.58 -14.10 11.23
C SER A 116 12.26 -13.42 11.61
N GLY A 117 11.24 -14.19 11.97
CA GLY A 117 9.92 -13.72 12.35
C GLY A 117 9.11 -14.80 13.05
N ARG A 118 7.78 -14.60 13.14
CA ARG A 118 6.87 -15.52 13.86
C ARG A 118 6.55 -16.81 13.10
N SER A 119 7.00 -16.93 11.85
CA SER A 119 6.74 -18.11 11.00
C SER A 119 7.68 -18.19 9.80
N ALA A 120 7.96 -19.41 9.35
CA ALA A 120 8.67 -19.69 8.11
C ALA A 120 7.83 -20.51 7.14
N GLY A 121 7.96 -20.24 5.84
CA GLY A 121 7.50 -21.18 4.83
C GLY A 121 8.28 -22.49 4.94
N VAL A 122 7.61 -23.62 4.72
CA VAL A 122 8.28 -24.92 4.65
C VAL A 122 8.65 -25.18 3.19
N TYR A 123 9.94 -25.36 2.90
CA TYR A 123 10.44 -25.62 1.56
C TYR A 123 11.13 -26.98 1.51
N ILE A 124 11.02 -27.65 0.37
CA ILE A 124 11.95 -28.73 0.04
C ILE A 124 13.05 -28.12 -0.83
N GLU A 125 14.29 -28.44 -0.46
CA GLU A 125 15.48 -27.93 -1.11
C GLU A 125 16.43 -29.09 -1.45
N TYR A 126 17.08 -28.99 -2.60
CA TYR A 126 18.18 -29.86 -3.03
C TYR A 126 19.27 -28.97 -3.60
N ILE A 127 20.53 -29.26 -3.28
CA ILE A 127 21.69 -28.58 -3.83
C ILE A 127 22.69 -29.67 -4.24
N ASP A 128 23.12 -29.65 -5.50
CA ASP A 128 24.15 -30.59 -5.98
C ASP A 128 25.57 -30.06 -5.75
N GLU A 129 26.55 -30.92 -6.01
CA GLU A 129 28.00 -30.63 -5.88
C GLU A 129 28.48 -29.45 -6.74
N ASN A 130 27.73 -29.09 -7.79
CA ASN A 130 28.03 -28.00 -8.71
C ASN A 130 27.31 -26.69 -8.32
N GLY A 131 26.56 -26.68 -7.22
CA GLY A 131 25.84 -25.51 -6.70
C GLY A 131 24.52 -25.20 -7.43
N PHE A 132 23.97 -26.15 -8.19
CA PHE A 132 22.61 -26.02 -8.73
C PHE A 132 21.60 -26.45 -7.68
N SER A 133 20.52 -25.67 -7.54
CA SER A 133 19.51 -25.94 -6.53
C SER A 133 18.09 -26.09 -7.07
N TYR A 134 17.31 -26.89 -6.35
CA TYR A 134 15.87 -27.00 -6.50
C TYR A 134 15.28 -26.51 -5.19
N LYS A 135 14.37 -25.53 -5.22
CA LYS A 135 13.68 -25.05 -4.02
C LYS A 135 12.21 -24.83 -4.31
N LYS A 136 11.35 -25.61 -3.65
CA LYS A 136 9.89 -25.54 -3.84
C LYS A 136 9.16 -25.54 -2.50
N LYS A 137 8.13 -24.69 -2.39
CA LYS A 137 7.31 -24.59 -1.18
C LYS A 137 6.36 -25.80 -1.06
N PHE A 138 6.21 -26.33 0.15
CA PHE A 138 5.27 -27.42 0.43
C PHE A 138 3.82 -26.98 0.30
N LEU A 139 2.96 -27.86 -0.23
CA LEU A 139 1.51 -27.69 -0.23
C LEU A 139 0.89 -28.28 1.06
N SER A 140 -0.19 -27.66 1.52
CA SER A 140 -0.99 -28.10 2.67
C SER A 140 -1.83 -29.35 2.38
N MET A 141 -2.39 -29.97 3.42
CA MET A 141 -3.25 -31.15 3.32
C MET A 141 -4.60 -30.93 2.58
N LYS A 142 -5.19 -29.72 2.63
CA LYS A 142 -6.57 -29.46 2.16
C LYS A 142 -6.67 -28.79 0.79
N SER A 143 -5.58 -28.18 0.31
CA SER A 143 -5.50 -27.49 -1.00
C SER A 143 -5.89 -28.36 -2.21
N ILE A 144 -5.90 -29.70 -2.04
CA ILE A 144 -6.18 -30.64 -3.14
C ILE A 144 -7.65 -31.13 -3.14
N TYR A 145 -8.45 -30.98 -2.07
CA TYR A 145 -9.71 -31.76 -1.98
C TYR A 145 -11.01 -31.12 -1.48
N LYS A 146 -11.09 -29.93 -0.86
CA LYS A 146 -12.41 -29.36 -0.50
C LYS A 146 -12.44 -27.82 -0.47
N ARG A 147 -13.19 -27.20 -1.40
CA ARG A 147 -13.65 -25.81 -1.28
C ARG A 147 -14.89 -25.79 -0.39
N GLY A 148 -14.81 -25.09 0.74
CA GLY A 148 -15.97 -24.81 1.58
C GLY A 148 -16.93 -23.90 0.82
N LYS A 149 -18.23 -24.03 1.07
CA LYS A 149 -19.25 -23.12 0.54
C LYS A 149 -20.09 -22.64 1.72
N ASN A 150 -19.64 -21.63 2.47
CA ASN A 150 -20.52 -21.00 3.45
C ASN A 150 -21.63 -20.24 2.70
N LYS A 151 -22.79 -20.89 2.56
CA LYS A 151 -23.92 -20.36 1.79
C LYS A 151 -24.43 -19.00 2.31
N LEU A 152 -24.26 -18.72 3.60
CA LEU A 152 -24.72 -17.46 4.19
C LEU A 152 -23.77 -16.31 3.83
N LEU A 153 -22.45 -16.48 4.02
CA LEU A 153 -21.46 -15.47 3.63
C LEU A 153 -21.51 -15.21 2.11
N LYS A 154 -21.72 -16.28 1.33
CA LYS A 154 -21.94 -16.17 -0.12
C LYS A 154 -23.18 -15.33 -0.47
N LYS A 155 -24.28 -15.45 0.29
CA LYS A 155 -25.51 -14.68 0.06
C LYS A 155 -25.28 -13.17 0.23
N PHE A 156 -24.42 -12.78 1.18
CA PHE A 156 -24.14 -11.38 1.51
C PHE A 156 -22.91 -10.81 0.77
N GLY A 157 -22.38 -11.50 -0.23
CA GLY A 157 -21.25 -10.98 -1.01
C GLY A 157 -19.91 -10.90 -0.25
N ILE A 158 -19.80 -11.54 0.93
CA ILE A 158 -18.58 -11.58 1.77
C ILE A 158 -17.51 -12.54 1.17
N TYR A 159 -17.61 -12.82 -0.13
CA TYR A 159 -17.12 -14.03 -0.78
C TYR A 159 -15.77 -13.84 -1.47
N ASP A 160 -14.86 -14.79 -1.25
CA ASP A 160 -13.75 -15.10 -2.16
C ASP A 160 -13.75 -16.61 -2.44
N GLU A 161 -14.11 -16.99 -3.67
CA GLU A 161 -14.18 -18.40 -4.11
C GLU A 161 -12.87 -19.16 -4.08
N HIS A 162 -11.76 -18.44 -4.07
CA HIS A 162 -10.43 -18.99 -4.03
C HIS A 162 -9.89 -19.10 -2.60
N ARG A 163 -10.55 -18.47 -1.60
CA ARG A 163 -10.02 -18.34 -0.22
C ARG A 163 -10.94 -18.89 0.89
N ASP A 164 -12.21 -19.22 0.63
CA ASP A 164 -13.12 -19.86 1.62
C ASP A 164 -12.96 -21.41 1.65
N HIS A 165 -11.77 -21.88 1.99
CA HIS A 165 -11.54 -23.27 2.39
C HIS A 165 -11.18 -23.39 3.86
N ASP A 166 -11.36 -24.59 4.41
CA ASP A 166 -10.85 -24.85 5.74
C ASP A 166 -9.34 -24.89 5.70
N LEU A 167 -8.70 -23.86 6.26
CA LEU A 167 -7.26 -23.84 6.46
C LEU A 167 -6.86 -24.99 7.38
N TYR A 168 -5.83 -25.73 6.98
CA TYR A 168 -5.21 -26.72 7.84
C TYR A 168 -4.41 -26.06 8.99
N TYR A 169 -4.53 -26.64 10.17
CA TYR A 169 -3.68 -26.42 11.34
C TYR A 169 -3.34 -27.77 11.95
N SER A 170 -2.11 -27.93 12.40
CA SER A 170 -1.76 -29.05 13.26
C SER A 170 -2.27 -28.86 14.68
N ASP A 171 -1.96 -29.83 15.54
CA ASP A 171 -1.98 -29.61 16.98
C ASP A 171 -1.03 -28.47 17.36
N LEU A 172 -1.42 -27.74 18.41
CA LEU A 172 -0.63 -26.67 18.99
C LEU A 172 0.30 -27.26 20.05
N ILE A 173 1.60 -27.03 19.87
CA ILE A 173 2.66 -27.51 20.74
C ILE A 173 3.19 -26.33 21.56
N TYR A 174 3.50 -26.57 22.84
CA TYR A 174 4.12 -25.59 23.73
C TYR A 174 5.52 -26.03 24.10
N PHE A 175 6.48 -25.12 24.00
CA PHE A 175 7.85 -25.30 24.46
C PHE A 175 8.33 -24.00 25.11
N GLU A 176 8.64 -24.05 26.41
CA GLU A 176 8.92 -22.86 27.22
C GLU A 176 7.83 -21.80 27.05
N ASN A 177 8.19 -20.57 26.70
CA ASN A 177 7.27 -19.46 26.45
C ASN A 177 6.81 -19.36 24.99
N HIS A 178 7.04 -20.41 24.18
CA HIS A 178 6.73 -20.43 22.75
C HIS A 178 5.65 -21.45 22.41
N SER A 179 4.91 -21.14 21.35
CA SER A 179 3.98 -22.06 20.70
C SER A 179 4.47 -22.40 19.29
N ILE A 180 4.23 -23.65 18.90
CA ILE A 180 4.69 -24.22 17.65
C ILE A 180 3.54 -24.95 16.97
N PHE A 181 3.30 -24.64 15.70
CA PHE A 181 2.28 -25.34 14.92
C PHE A 181 2.51 -25.17 13.43
N LEU A 182 2.09 -26.17 12.67
CA LEU A 182 1.98 -26.07 11.22
C LEU A 182 0.66 -25.46 10.85
N TYR A 183 0.67 -24.58 9.86
CA TYR A 183 -0.54 -24.02 9.30
C TYR A 183 -0.46 -23.85 7.78
N GLU A 184 -1.62 -23.80 7.17
CA GLU A 184 -1.77 -23.52 5.75
C GLU A 184 -1.91 -22.02 5.49
N THR A 185 -1.06 -21.46 4.64
CA THR A 185 -1.25 -20.13 4.04
C THR A 185 -2.46 -20.12 3.12
N TRP A 186 -3.05 -18.96 2.88
CA TRP A 186 -4.20 -18.84 1.98
C TRP A 186 -3.90 -19.30 0.55
N LYS A 187 -2.64 -19.19 0.09
CA LYS A 187 -2.16 -19.72 -1.21
C LYS A 187 -2.03 -21.26 -1.21
N GLY A 188 -2.42 -21.94 -0.13
CA GLY A 188 -2.35 -23.40 0.00
C GLY A 188 -0.98 -23.94 0.38
N PHE A 189 -0.01 -23.08 0.70
CA PHE A 189 1.33 -23.52 1.11
C PHE A 189 1.42 -23.76 2.61
N LEU A 190 2.28 -24.70 3.01
CA LEU A 190 2.58 -24.99 4.41
C LEU A 190 3.56 -23.97 4.99
N SER A 191 3.36 -23.61 6.26
CA SER A 191 4.26 -22.78 7.05
C SER A 191 4.31 -23.29 8.48
N LEU A 192 5.46 -23.13 9.12
CA LEU A 192 5.70 -23.42 10.53
C LEU A 192 5.65 -22.11 11.30
N ALA A 193 4.77 -22.00 12.29
CA ALA A 193 4.81 -20.94 13.28
C ALA A 193 5.72 -21.37 14.43
N TYR A 194 6.60 -20.46 14.85
CA TYR A 194 7.37 -20.52 16.09
C TYR A 194 7.38 -19.10 16.65
N ARG A 195 6.64 -18.90 17.74
CA ARG A 195 6.43 -17.57 18.31
C ARG A 195 6.09 -17.67 19.79
N GLU A 196 6.21 -16.56 20.51
CA GLU A 196 5.67 -16.42 21.85
C GLU A 196 4.21 -16.86 21.91
N ILE A 197 3.82 -17.43 23.05
CA ILE A 197 2.44 -17.87 23.30
C ILE A 197 1.52 -16.65 23.20
N ASN A 198 0.51 -16.77 22.33
CA ASN A 198 -0.47 -15.72 22.12
C ASN A 198 -1.62 -15.91 23.11
N VAL A 199 -2.31 -14.83 23.46
CA VAL A 199 -3.52 -14.91 24.28
C VAL A 199 -4.59 -15.78 23.61
N THR A 200 -4.74 -15.71 22.29
CA THR A 200 -5.73 -16.51 21.55
C THR A 200 -5.40 -18.00 21.42
N ASP A 201 -4.25 -18.46 21.92
CA ASP A 201 -3.91 -19.87 22.02
C ASP A 201 -4.67 -20.56 23.17
N ASP A 202 -5.04 -19.80 24.20
CA ASP A 202 -5.79 -20.32 25.34
C ASP A 202 -7.15 -20.91 24.92
N ILE A 203 -7.51 -22.05 25.50
CA ILE A 203 -8.75 -22.78 25.19
C ILE A 203 -9.98 -21.95 25.56
N GLY A 204 -9.92 -21.18 26.66
CA GLY A 204 -10.97 -20.26 27.08
C GLY A 204 -11.18 -19.15 26.05
N GLU A 205 -10.09 -18.52 25.58
CA GLU A 205 -10.14 -17.52 24.52
C GLU A 205 -10.68 -18.08 23.20
N GLN A 206 -10.22 -19.27 22.79
CA GLN A 206 -10.76 -19.92 21.59
C GLN A 206 -12.28 -20.18 21.69
N LYS A 207 -12.77 -20.58 22.88
CA LYS A 207 -14.22 -20.71 23.13
C LYS A 207 -14.93 -19.36 23.06
N LYS A 208 -14.32 -18.29 23.59
CA LYS A 208 -14.86 -16.92 23.55
C LYS A 208 -14.99 -16.41 22.12
N ILE A 209 -13.95 -16.56 21.30
CA ILE A 209 -13.97 -16.25 19.85
C ILE A 209 -15.10 -17.00 19.16
N LYS A 210 -15.21 -18.31 19.38
CA LYS A 210 -16.25 -19.14 18.76
C LYS A 210 -17.65 -18.71 19.18
N SER A 211 -17.82 -18.27 20.43
CA SER A 211 -19.09 -17.72 20.92
C SER A 211 -19.44 -16.41 20.22
N ALA A 212 -18.48 -15.48 20.13
CA ALA A 212 -18.69 -14.18 19.48
C ALA A 212 -18.99 -14.35 17.98
N TYR A 213 -18.28 -15.24 17.28
CA TYR A 213 -18.56 -15.56 15.89
C TYR A 213 -19.98 -16.11 15.67
N LYS A 214 -20.45 -17.00 16.56
CA LYS A 214 -21.81 -17.54 16.48
C LYS A 214 -22.87 -16.46 16.67
N GLU A 215 -22.62 -15.52 17.58
CA GLU A 215 -23.50 -14.39 17.85
C GLU A 215 -23.58 -13.47 16.63
N TYR A 216 -22.44 -13.05 16.09
CA TYR A 216 -22.35 -12.31 14.83
C TYR A 216 -23.12 -13.00 13.70
N MET A 217 -22.88 -14.30 13.48
CA MET A 217 -23.56 -15.04 12.41
C MET A 217 -25.07 -15.14 12.62
N ALA A 218 -25.53 -15.17 13.88
CA ALA A 218 -26.95 -15.17 14.20
C ALA A 218 -27.60 -13.81 13.92
N ASP A 219 -26.91 -12.71 14.20
CA ASP A 219 -27.41 -11.35 13.95
C ASP A 219 -27.35 -10.99 12.48
N LEU A 220 -26.28 -11.36 11.78
CA LEU A 220 -26.17 -11.28 10.33
C LEU A 220 -27.32 -12.00 9.64
N LYS A 221 -27.64 -13.22 10.06
CA LYS A 221 -28.77 -13.99 9.51
C LYS A 221 -30.12 -13.28 9.71
N LYS A 222 -30.28 -12.53 10.82
CA LYS A 222 -31.50 -11.80 11.16
C LYS A 222 -31.53 -10.38 10.56
N GLY A 223 -30.46 -9.92 9.93
CA GLY A 223 -30.30 -8.51 9.53
C GLY A 223 -30.31 -7.54 10.71
N LYS A 224 -29.81 -7.99 11.87
CA LYS A 224 -29.76 -7.20 13.10
C LYS A 224 -28.38 -6.63 13.40
N ASN A 225 -27.37 -7.01 12.61
CA ASN A 225 -26.03 -6.48 12.78
C ASN A 225 -25.98 -5.06 12.19
N THR A 226 -25.45 -4.13 12.97
CA THR A 226 -25.07 -2.80 12.45
C THR A 226 -23.56 -2.80 12.33
N PRO A 227 -22.98 -2.71 11.12
CA PRO A 227 -21.54 -2.84 10.95
C PRO A 227 -20.76 -1.75 11.69
N SER A 228 -19.59 -2.11 12.23
CA SER A 228 -18.76 -1.20 13.01
C SER A 228 -17.51 -0.72 12.27
N ILE A 229 -16.93 0.37 12.76
CA ILE A 229 -15.60 0.85 12.36
C ILE A 229 -14.67 0.61 13.55
N LEU A 230 -13.56 -0.09 13.33
CA LEU A 230 -12.57 -0.37 14.36
C LEU A 230 -11.30 0.45 14.12
N LEU A 231 -10.94 1.22 15.15
CA LEU A 231 -9.68 1.96 15.21
C LEU A 231 -8.76 1.37 16.27
N TYR A 232 -7.47 1.31 15.97
CA TYR A 232 -6.45 0.80 16.89
C TYR A 232 -5.06 1.12 16.37
N GLU A 233 -4.11 1.12 17.29
CA GLU A 233 -2.69 1.30 17.01
C GLU A 233 -1.94 -0.03 17.18
N LYS A 234 -0.61 0.01 17.04
CA LYS A 234 0.23 -1.18 17.14
C LYS A 234 -0.10 -2.02 18.37
N PHE A 235 -0.45 -3.29 18.12
CA PHE A 235 -0.88 -4.28 19.12
C PHE A 235 -2.09 -3.88 19.98
N CYS A 236 -2.81 -2.81 19.61
CA CYS A 236 -3.80 -2.12 20.45
C CYS A 236 -3.19 -1.62 21.78
N GLY A 237 -1.88 -1.38 21.83
CA GLY A 237 -1.19 -1.01 23.08
C GLY A 237 -1.24 0.49 23.40
N LYS A 238 -1.55 1.31 22.40
CA LYS A 238 -1.37 2.77 22.44
C LYS A 238 -2.66 3.53 22.10
N TYR A 239 -2.72 4.78 22.57
CA TYR A 239 -3.74 5.77 22.25
C TYR A 239 -3.05 7.14 22.09
N GLU A 240 -2.21 7.28 21.07
CA GLU A 240 -1.38 8.49 20.90
C GLU A 240 -1.12 8.90 19.43
N GLU A 241 -1.26 7.98 18.46
CA GLU A 241 -0.94 8.18 17.05
C GLU A 241 -2.17 8.60 16.23
N SER A 242 -2.08 8.49 14.89
CA SER A 242 -3.10 8.94 13.95
C SER A 242 -4.48 8.33 14.21
N ALA A 243 -4.55 7.07 14.67
CA ALA A 243 -5.83 6.40 14.88
C ALA A 243 -6.63 7.02 16.03
N LYS A 244 -5.96 7.56 17.06
CA LYS A 244 -6.59 8.32 18.14
C LYS A 244 -7.35 9.53 17.60
N TYR A 245 -6.68 10.39 16.84
CA TYR A 245 -7.26 11.65 16.37
C TYR A 245 -8.45 11.42 15.43
N VAL A 246 -8.33 10.45 14.52
CA VAL A 246 -9.45 10.04 13.65
C VAL A 246 -10.62 9.50 14.48
N TYR A 247 -10.34 8.69 15.51
CA TYR A 247 -11.38 8.14 16.39
C TYR A 247 -12.13 9.24 17.15
N GLU A 248 -11.40 10.13 17.81
CA GLU A 248 -11.99 11.25 18.56
C GLU A 248 -12.84 12.12 17.64
N ARG A 249 -12.33 12.43 16.44
CA ARG A 249 -13.05 13.27 15.48
C ARG A 249 -14.33 12.63 14.95
N LEU A 250 -14.32 11.32 14.65
CA LEU A 250 -15.52 10.58 14.25
C LEU A 250 -16.58 10.54 15.37
N ILE A 251 -16.16 10.35 16.62
CA ILE A 251 -17.08 10.40 17.77
C ILE A 251 -17.66 11.81 17.93
N ASP A 252 -16.86 12.85 17.70
CA ASP A 252 -17.29 14.25 17.78
C ASP A 252 -18.31 14.61 16.69
N ASP A 253 -18.22 13.98 15.52
CA ASP A 253 -19.23 14.04 14.45
C ASP A 253 -20.50 13.21 14.73
N GLY A 254 -20.57 12.52 15.87
CA GLY A 254 -21.75 11.78 16.29
C GLY A 254 -21.86 10.37 15.71
N TRP A 255 -20.76 9.78 15.24
CA TRP A 255 -20.78 8.39 14.78
C TRP A 255 -20.98 7.42 15.94
N GLU A 256 -21.99 6.57 15.86
CA GLU A 256 -22.37 5.69 16.98
C GLU A 256 -21.63 4.34 17.00
N ASN A 257 -21.34 3.75 15.83
CA ASN A 257 -20.74 2.40 15.69
C ASN A 257 -19.24 2.45 15.39
N VAL A 258 -18.55 3.43 15.95
CA VAL A 258 -17.11 3.60 15.87
C VAL A 258 -16.51 3.17 17.20
N TYR A 259 -15.49 2.32 17.18
CA TYR A 259 -14.86 1.82 18.40
C TYR A 259 -13.34 1.88 18.31
N PHE A 260 -12.71 2.25 19.42
CA PHE A 260 -11.26 2.12 19.57
C PHE A 260 -10.95 0.84 20.35
N ILE A 261 -10.06 -0.01 19.83
CA ILE A 261 -9.60 -1.21 20.53
C ILE A 261 -8.32 -0.87 21.30
N LEU A 262 -8.35 -1.07 22.62
CA LEU A 262 -7.21 -0.81 23.49
C LEU A 262 -6.99 -1.99 24.44
N SER A 263 -5.75 -2.41 24.62
CA SER A 263 -5.37 -3.49 25.53
C SER A 263 -5.62 -3.08 26.98
N LYS A 264 -6.06 -4.03 27.80
CA LYS A 264 -6.44 -3.78 29.20
C LYS A 264 -5.26 -3.31 30.07
N ASP A 265 -4.07 -3.78 29.73
CA ASP A 265 -2.78 -3.49 30.35
C ASP A 265 -2.10 -2.22 29.79
N SER A 266 -2.72 -1.54 28.82
CA SER A 266 -2.21 -0.28 28.30
C SER A 266 -2.25 0.82 29.37
N GLU A 267 -1.14 1.53 29.53
CA GLU A 267 -1.04 2.70 30.41
C GLU A 267 -1.99 3.83 30.01
N PHE A 268 -2.24 3.96 28.70
CA PHE A 268 -3.11 4.97 28.10
C PHE A 268 -4.59 4.83 28.46
N GLN A 269 -5.02 3.71 29.05
CA GLN A 269 -6.41 3.51 29.51
C GLN A 269 -6.89 4.68 30.39
N LYS A 270 -6.00 5.25 31.20
CA LYS A 270 -6.32 6.37 32.10
C LYS A 270 -6.38 7.71 31.38
N GLU A 271 -5.67 7.84 30.27
CA GLU A 271 -5.52 9.07 29.49
C GLU A 271 -6.70 9.30 28.54
N VAL A 272 -7.43 8.25 28.15
CA VAL A 272 -8.63 8.38 27.30
C VAL A 272 -9.66 9.31 27.97
N PRO A 273 -10.05 10.44 27.35
CA PRO A 273 -11.04 11.35 27.91
C PRO A 273 -12.42 10.69 28.12
N GLU A 274 -13.16 11.12 29.15
CA GLU A 274 -14.44 10.49 29.55
C GLU A 274 -15.45 10.39 28.40
N LYS A 275 -15.55 11.43 27.56
CA LYS A 275 -16.41 11.47 26.37
C LYS A 275 -16.19 10.28 25.43
N TYR A 276 -14.95 9.82 25.28
CA TYR A 276 -14.58 8.76 24.34
C TYR A 276 -14.60 7.35 24.97
N ARG A 277 -14.68 7.22 26.30
CA ARG A 277 -14.60 5.90 26.98
C ARG A 277 -15.75 4.95 26.64
N LYS A 278 -16.94 5.47 26.32
CA LYS A 278 -18.13 4.65 25.98
C LYS A 278 -17.89 3.76 24.75
N ASN A 279 -17.06 4.23 23.83
CA ASN A 279 -16.75 3.58 22.56
C ASN A 279 -15.37 2.88 22.58
N LEU A 280 -14.73 2.82 23.74
CA LEU A 280 -13.55 1.99 23.96
C LEU A 280 -13.95 0.52 24.14
N ILE A 281 -13.19 -0.39 23.52
CA ILE A 281 -13.37 -1.83 23.70
C ILE A 281 -12.04 -2.44 24.13
N GLU A 282 -12.06 -3.13 25.26
CA GLU A 282 -10.90 -3.89 25.74
C GLU A 282 -10.55 -5.02 24.75
N LYS A 283 -9.28 -5.09 24.35
CA LYS A 283 -8.73 -6.20 23.55
C LYS A 283 -9.01 -7.54 24.26
N TYR A 284 -9.25 -8.58 23.46
CA TYR A 284 -9.66 -9.93 23.87
C TYR A 284 -10.98 -10.04 24.66
N SER A 285 -11.73 -8.95 24.84
CA SER A 285 -13.11 -9.04 25.35
C SER A 285 -14.03 -9.76 24.36
N LYS A 286 -15.16 -10.30 24.84
CA LYS A 286 -16.15 -10.92 23.94
C LYS A 286 -16.72 -9.90 22.94
N LYS A 287 -16.89 -8.64 23.39
CA LYS A 287 -17.32 -7.52 22.53
C LYS A 287 -16.29 -7.24 21.44
N HIS A 288 -15.01 -7.19 21.77
CA HIS A 288 -13.94 -7.06 20.77
C HIS A 288 -14.02 -8.14 19.70
N TYR A 289 -14.09 -9.42 20.08
CA TYR A 289 -14.20 -10.49 19.08
C TYR A 289 -15.47 -10.39 18.24
N TYR A 290 -16.60 -9.97 18.82
CA TYR A 290 -17.83 -9.75 18.06
C TYR A 290 -17.66 -8.64 17.03
N GLU A 291 -17.15 -7.48 17.46
CA GLU A 291 -16.95 -6.34 16.57
C GLU A 291 -15.90 -6.62 15.50
N TYR A 292 -14.85 -7.39 15.80
CA TYR A 292 -13.87 -7.84 14.81
C TYR A 292 -14.52 -8.59 13.63
N PHE A 293 -15.51 -9.44 13.89
CA PHE A 293 -16.27 -10.12 12.84
C PHE A 293 -17.31 -9.21 12.16
N ASN A 294 -17.86 -8.23 12.89
CA ASN A 294 -18.89 -7.30 12.42
C ASN A 294 -18.34 -6.07 11.69
N ALA A 295 -17.02 -5.81 11.78
CA ALA A 295 -16.42 -4.59 11.28
C ALA A 295 -16.59 -4.41 9.76
N LYS A 296 -17.04 -3.22 9.34
CA LYS A 296 -17.01 -2.76 7.96
C LYS A 296 -15.69 -2.10 7.60
N ALA A 297 -14.97 -1.57 8.58
CA ALA A 297 -13.68 -0.96 8.37
C ALA A 297 -12.70 -1.21 9.52
N PHE A 298 -11.44 -1.38 9.17
CA PHE A 298 -10.29 -1.30 10.06
C PHE A 298 -9.47 -0.07 9.67
N ILE A 299 -9.38 0.91 10.56
CA ILE A 299 -8.58 2.12 10.38
C ILE A 299 -7.45 2.06 11.41
N THR A 300 -6.21 1.95 10.98
CA THR A 300 -5.10 1.64 11.90
C THR A 300 -3.75 2.11 11.37
N THR A 301 -2.80 2.35 12.27
CA THR A 301 -1.41 2.71 11.93
C THR A 301 -0.55 1.50 11.55
N GLU A 302 -1.10 0.29 11.61
CA GLU A 302 -0.39 -0.98 11.46
C GLU A 302 -1.17 -1.99 10.61
N SER A 303 -0.57 -3.16 10.34
CA SER A 303 -1.31 -4.24 9.66
C SER A 303 -2.55 -4.67 10.45
N ILE A 304 -3.59 -5.13 9.74
CA ILE A 304 -4.86 -5.55 10.39
C ILE A 304 -4.69 -6.65 11.44
N ASN A 305 -3.57 -7.37 11.39
CA ASN A 305 -3.28 -8.48 12.28
C ASN A 305 -3.03 -8.04 13.72
N HIS A 306 -2.73 -6.76 13.96
CA HIS A 306 -2.48 -6.23 15.30
C HIS A 306 -3.73 -6.18 16.19
N VAL A 307 -4.94 -6.19 15.59
CA VAL A 307 -6.20 -6.14 16.33
C VAL A 307 -6.48 -7.40 17.15
N ILE A 308 -6.04 -8.57 16.66
CA ILE A 308 -6.10 -9.85 17.38
C ILE A 308 -4.69 -10.20 17.86
N ASP A 309 -4.01 -11.06 17.13
CA ASP A 309 -2.68 -11.57 17.40
C ASP A 309 -1.99 -11.84 16.07
N LEU A 310 -0.71 -11.48 15.97
CA LEU A 310 0.12 -11.85 14.84
C LEU A 310 0.28 -13.38 14.80
N THR A 311 0.09 -13.97 13.61
CA THR A 311 0.20 -15.43 13.40
C THR A 311 -0.71 -16.23 14.36
N THR A 312 -1.98 -15.86 14.44
CA THR A 312 -2.97 -16.55 15.28
C THR A 312 -3.19 -18.03 14.88
N TYR A 313 -3.31 -18.91 15.88
CA TYR A 313 -3.70 -20.31 15.71
C TYR A 313 -5.20 -20.46 15.38
N ASN A 314 -6.02 -19.48 15.75
CA ASN A 314 -7.47 -19.59 15.65
C ASN A 314 -7.96 -19.42 14.21
N ALA A 315 -8.46 -20.51 13.62
CA ALA A 315 -8.92 -20.55 12.24
C ALA A 315 -10.00 -19.52 11.89
N LEU A 316 -10.91 -19.17 12.81
CA LEU A 316 -11.98 -18.18 12.53
C LEU A 316 -11.40 -16.78 12.38
N THR A 317 -10.54 -16.39 13.32
CA THR A 317 -9.94 -15.04 13.30
C THR A 317 -9.04 -14.84 12.09
N ARG A 318 -8.28 -15.88 11.72
CA ARG A 318 -7.44 -15.81 10.53
C ARG A 318 -8.26 -15.82 9.23
N LYS A 319 -9.36 -16.58 9.16
CA LYS A 319 -10.26 -16.54 8.00
C LYS A 319 -10.84 -15.13 7.77
N ARG A 320 -11.19 -14.43 8.85
CA ARG A 320 -11.73 -13.07 8.81
C ARG A 320 -10.79 -12.08 8.10
N GLN A 321 -9.47 -12.23 8.24
CA GLN A 321 -8.47 -11.39 7.57
C GLN A 321 -8.56 -11.48 6.04
N TYR A 322 -9.11 -12.57 5.48
CA TYR A 322 -9.22 -12.77 4.04
C TYR A 322 -10.59 -12.43 3.45
N TRP A 323 -11.52 -11.90 4.26
CA TRP A 323 -12.82 -11.47 3.74
C TRP A 323 -12.66 -10.21 2.87
N LYS A 324 -13.59 -10.00 1.93
CA LYS A 324 -13.59 -8.84 1.02
C LYS A 324 -14.62 -7.78 1.39
N ASP A 325 -15.34 -7.97 2.50
CA ASP A 325 -16.48 -7.14 2.89
C ASP A 325 -16.11 -5.92 3.74
N TYR A 326 -14.83 -5.77 4.07
CA TYR A 326 -14.31 -4.68 4.88
C TYR A 326 -13.37 -3.77 4.08
N TYR A 327 -13.22 -2.56 4.59
CA TYR A 327 -12.22 -1.57 4.18
C TYR A 327 -11.03 -1.60 5.13
N TYR A 328 -9.82 -1.54 4.60
CA TYR A 328 -8.60 -1.39 5.39
C TYR A 328 -7.98 -0.04 5.07
N ILE A 329 -7.94 0.86 6.05
CA ILE A 329 -7.29 2.16 5.91
C ILE A 329 -6.04 2.16 6.77
N PHE A 330 -4.89 2.20 6.11
CA PHE A 330 -3.59 2.26 6.74
C PHE A 330 -3.18 3.73 6.93
N LEU A 331 -3.25 4.18 8.18
CA LEU A 331 -2.90 5.54 8.59
C LEU A 331 -1.39 5.79 8.68
N GLN A 332 -0.59 4.73 8.53
CA GLN A 332 0.84 4.68 8.81
C GLN A 332 1.20 5.04 10.26
N HIS A 333 2.34 4.53 10.75
CA HIS A 333 2.92 4.98 12.03
C HIS A 333 3.99 6.07 11.82
N GLY A 334 4.40 6.31 10.58
CA GLY A 334 5.35 7.34 10.17
C GLY A 334 5.50 7.34 8.65
N VAL A 335 5.96 8.45 8.09
CA VAL A 335 6.04 8.67 6.64
C VAL A 335 6.91 7.60 5.97
N MET A 336 6.36 6.96 4.93
CA MET A 336 6.97 5.80 4.27
C MET A 336 7.75 6.21 3.02
N TYR A 337 8.77 7.04 3.20
CA TYR A 337 9.65 7.51 2.12
C TYR A 337 11.15 7.34 2.39
N ALA A 338 11.54 6.71 3.49
CA ALA A 338 12.96 6.40 3.76
C ALA A 338 13.45 5.21 2.91
N TYR A 339 12.84 4.04 3.11
CA TYR A 339 13.11 2.81 2.36
C TYR A 339 12.32 2.74 1.07
N SER A 340 12.86 2.10 0.04
CA SER A 340 12.06 1.70 -1.13
C SER A 340 11.05 0.61 -0.73
N LEU A 341 9.85 0.66 -1.32
CA LEU A 341 8.85 -0.41 -1.16
C LEU A 341 9.05 -1.55 -2.18
N LYS A 342 10.05 -1.46 -3.07
CA LYS A 342 10.21 -2.41 -4.16
C LYS A 342 10.53 -3.80 -3.62
N GLY A 343 9.70 -4.79 -4.00
CA GLY A 343 9.85 -6.18 -3.55
C GLY A 343 9.38 -6.41 -2.12
N ARG A 344 8.77 -5.40 -1.48
CA ARG A 344 8.16 -5.48 -0.16
C ARG A 344 6.71 -5.91 -0.31
N TRP A 345 6.50 -7.22 -0.45
CA TRP A 345 5.17 -7.81 -0.63
C TRP A 345 4.16 -7.38 0.44
N ASP A 346 4.63 -7.07 1.65
CA ASP A 346 3.87 -6.56 2.79
C ASP A 346 3.29 -5.15 2.56
N PHE A 347 3.93 -4.37 1.69
CA PHE A 347 3.55 -3.01 1.28
C PHE A 347 3.15 -2.91 -0.19
N GLU A 348 2.78 -4.03 -0.82
CA GLU A 348 2.29 -4.09 -2.20
C GLU A 348 0.76 -4.32 -2.25
N LYS A 349 0.08 -3.64 -3.20
CA LYS A 349 -1.32 -3.92 -3.55
C LYS A 349 -1.43 -5.32 -4.18
N GLY A 350 -2.37 -6.12 -3.67
CA GLY A 350 -2.51 -7.55 -3.99
C GLY A 350 -1.62 -8.47 -3.14
N GLY A 351 -0.67 -7.89 -2.37
CA GLY A 351 0.17 -8.54 -1.37
C GLY A 351 -0.41 -8.40 0.03
N GLY A 352 0.23 -7.58 0.86
CA GLY A 352 -0.24 -7.22 2.20
C GLY A 352 -1.52 -6.37 2.19
N PHE A 353 -1.79 -5.69 1.08
CA PHE A 353 -2.96 -4.84 0.88
C PHE A 353 -3.95 -5.49 -0.10
N GLY A 354 -5.19 -5.72 0.33
CA GLY A 354 -6.27 -6.23 -0.53
C GLY A 354 -6.96 -5.16 -1.37
N ASP A 355 -7.92 -5.57 -2.20
CA ASP A 355 -8.65 -4.70 -3.14
C ASP A 355 -9.22 -3.43 -2.46
N ASN A 356 -9.86 -3.58 -1.29
CA ASN A 356 -10.47 -2.49 -0.52
C ASN A 356 -9.53 -1.87 0.53
N SER A 357 -8.23 -1.81 0.22
CA SER A 357 -7.23 -1.21 1.10
C SER A 357 -6.75 0.14 0.58
N TYR A 358 -6.67 1.10 1.48
CA TYR A 358 -6.27 2.48 1.24
C TYR A 358 -5.10 2.86 2.14
N VAL A 359 -4.25 3.76 1.66
CA VAL A 359 -3.09 4.26 2.41
C VAL A 359 -3.20 5.77 2.54
N VAL A 360 -3.12 6.29 3.75
CA VAL A 360 -2.98 7.73 3.98
C VAL A 360 -1.55 8.14 3.65
N VAL A 361 -1.36 9.19 2.86
CA VAL A 361 -0.05 9.70 2.45
C VAL A 361 0.07 11.19 2.69
N SER A 362 1.30 11.65 2.85
CA SER A 362 1.68 12.99 3.28
C SER A 362 1.94 13.95 2.13
N SER A 363 2.11 13.46 0.91
CA SER A 363 2.40 14.25 -0.28
C SER A 363 2.09 13.49 -1.57
N GLU A 364 2.17 14.20 -2.69
CA GLU A 364 2.18 13.59 -4.03
C GLU A 364 3.41 12.68 -4.24
N THR A 365 4.56 13.08 -3.71
CA THR A 365 5.82 12.34 -3.81
C THR A 365 5.73 11.00 -3.10
N GLU A 366 5.19 10.96 -1.88
CA GLU A 366 4.93 9.71 -1.17
C GLU A 366 3.88 8.86 -1.91
N ALA A 367 2.82 9.47 -2.44
CA ALA A 367 1.83 8.74 -3.23
C ALA A 367 2.46 8.05 -4.44
N ASN A 368 3.32 8.73 -5.19
CA ASN A 368 4.01 8.17 -6.35
C ASN A 368 4.93 7.00 -5.96
N HIS A 369 5.55 7.04 -4.78
CA HIS A 369 6.33 5.91 -4.27
C HIS A 369 5.47 4.66 -4.06
N PHE A 370 4.27 4.77 -3.49
CA PHE A 370 3.33 3.65 -3.39
C PHE A 370 2.85 3.16 -4.76
N ILE A 371 2.66 4.05 -5.74
CA ILE A 371 2.26 3.67 -7.10
C ILE A 371 3.38 2.88 -7.79
N GLU A 372 4.61 3.41 -7.77
CA GLU A 372 5.77 2.86 -8.47
C GLU A 372 6.26 1.55 -7.84
N ASP A 373 6.48 1.56 -6.53
CA ASP A 373 7.14 0.46 -5.82
C ASP A 373 6.12 -0.50 -5.18
N GLY A 374 4.96 0.03 -4.77
CA GLY A 374 3.89 -0.73 -4.10
C GLY A 374 2.74 -1.17 -5.02
N ASN A 375 2.74 -0.81 -6.31
CA ASN A 375 1.71 -1.18 -7.29
C ASN A 375 0.28 -0.73 -6.90
N PHE A 376 0.15 0.41 -6.21
CA PHE A 376 -1.15 1.00 -5.88
C PHE A 376 -1.74 1.79 -7.05
N ASP A 377 -3.08 1.85 -7.12
CA ASP A 377 -3.77 2.83 -7.95
C ASP A 377 -3.90 4.15 -7.18
N ARG A 378 -3.88 5.28 -7.89
CA ARG A 378 -3.99 6.60 -7.25
C ARG A 378 -5.24 6.75 -6.36
N GLN A 379 -6.34 6.15 -6.75
CA GLN A 379 -7.59 6.18 -5.98
C GLN A 379 -7.52 5.47 -4.62
N ASP A 380 -6.50 4.62 -4.42
CA ASP A 380 -6.25 3.92 -3.16
C ASP A 380 -5.44 4.77 -2.16
N LEU A 381 -4.96 5.94 -2.58
CA LEU A 381 -4.05 6.78 -1.81
C LEU A 381 -4.78 8.05 -1.34
N ILE A 382 -4.89 8.20 -0.02
CA ILE A 382 -5.58 9.30 0.65
C ILE A 382 -4.54 10.38 0.98
N LYS A 383 -4.38 11.36 0.08
CA LYS A 383 -3.45 12.46 0.30
C LYS A 383 -4.04 13.48 1.27
N CYS A 384 -3.80 13.30 2.57
CA CYS A 384 -4.32 14.18 3.62
C CYS A 384 -3.29 14.54 4.69
N GLY A 385 -2.04 14.10 4.61
CA GLY A 385 -1.12 14.21 5.75
C GLY A 385 -1.44 13.19 6.83
N LEU A 386 -0.46 12.84 7.67
CA LEU A 386 -0.70 11.90 8.77
C LEU A 386 -1.48 12.63 9.88
N PRO A 387 -2.65 12.14 10.32
CA PRO A 387 -3.45 12.79 11.38
C PRO A 387 -2.68 13.10 12.66
N LYS A 388 -1.69 12.27 13.04
CA LYS A 388 -0.84 12.53 14.22
C LYS A 388 -0.10 13.88 14.17
N PHE A 389 0.16 14.40 12.98
CA PHE A 389 0.91 15.64 12.82
C PHE A 389 0.15 16.89 13.26
N ASP A 390 -1.18 16.83 13.39
CA ASP A 390 -1.99 17.95 13.88
C ASP A 390 -1.62 18.39 15.31
N HIS A 391 -0.97 17.50 16.07
CA HIS A 391 -0.56 17.73 17.45
C HIS A 391 0.94 17.48 17.68
N SER A 392 1.72 17.29 16.62
CA SER A 392 3.17 17.11 16.70
C SER A 392 3.87 18.45 16.88
N ILE A 393 4.09 18.81 18.13
CA ILE A 393 4.81 20.04 18.52
C ILE A 393 6.12 19.72 19.25
N GLN A 394 7.08 20.64 19.16
CA GLN A 394 8.29 20.71 19.99
C GLN A 394 8.05 21.68 21.14
N ASN A 395 8.68 21.43 22.30
CA ASN A 395 8.68 22.36 23.42
C ASN A 395 9.63 23.53 23.12
N ASP A 396 9.26 24.75 23.53
CA ASP A 396 10.07 25.97 23.31
C ASP A 396 11.48 25.87 23.93
N ASP A 397 11.63 25.07 24.99
CA ASP A 397 12.88 24.83 25.72
C ASP A 397 13.56 23.50 25.35
N ALA A 398 13.16 22.86 24.24
CA ALA A 398 13.78 21.64 23.74
C ALA A 398 15.29 21.83 23.55
N ASP A 399 16.09 21.04 24.29
CA ASP A 399 17.54 21.18 24.34
C ASP A 399 18.29 19.87 24.07
N LYS A 400 17.60 18.75 23.83
CA LYS A 400 18.23 17.42 23.73
C LYS A 400 18.79 17.11 22.35
N ILE A 401 19.89 16.36 22.35
CA ILE A 401 20.44 15.67 21.17
C ILE A 401 20.01 14.22 21.25
N LEU A 402 18.98 13.85 20.50
CA LEU A 402 18.49 12.48 20.44
C LEU A 402 19.31 11.69 19.41
N ILE A 403 19.96 10.61 19.83
CA ILE A 403 20.70 9.70 18.97
C ILE A 403 19.90 8.40 18.88
N MET A 404 19.40 8.08 17.68
CA MET A 404 18.47 6.96 17.48
C MET A 404 18.74 6.21 16.16
N PRO A 405 19.76 5.33 16.12
CA PRO A 405 20.13 4.59 14.93
C PRO A 405 19.15 3.44 14.60
N THR A 406 18.91 3.16 13.31
CA THR A 406 18.01 2.09 12.87
C THR A 406 18.56 0.69 13.15
N SER A 407 17.67 -0.30 13.23
CA SER A 407 18.04 -1.68 13.57
C SER A 407 19.02 -2.31 12.57
N ARG A 408 19.99 -3.07 13.09
CA ARG A 408 20.85 -3.98 12.33
C ARG A 408 20.46 -5.43 12.58
N ASN A 409 19.29 -5.82 12.09
CA ASN A 409 18.72 -7.15 12.32
C ASN A 409 19.66 -8.30 11.88
N PHE A 410 20.49 -8.08 10.86
CA PHE A 410 21.47 -9.07 10.39
C PHE A 410 22.60 -9.35 11.39
N GLU A 411 22.82 -8.45 12.36
CA GLU A 411 23.87 -8.56 13.38
C GLU A 411 23.31 -8.94 14.77
N TYR A 412 22.00 -9.19 14.90
CA TYR A 412 21.37 -9.35 16.22
C TYR A 412 22.04 -10.40 17.13
N SER A 413 22.46 -11.54 16.57
CA SER A 413 23.20 -12.56 17.33
C SER A 413 24.53 -12.04 17.86
N THR A 414 25.30 -11.32 17.05
CA THR A 414 26.58 -10.72 17.46
C THR A 414 26.36 -9.65 18.52
N ILE A 415 25.32 -8.80 18.38
CA ILE A 415 25.00 -7.79 19.39
C ILE A 415 24.69 -8.44 20.74
N ARG A 416 23.99 -9.58 20.75
CA ARG A 416 23.65 -10.30 21.97
C ARG A 416 24.84 -11.05 22.58
N ASP A 417 25.67 -11.67 21.75
CA ASP A 417 26.71 -12.59 22.20
C ASP A 417 28.05 -11.87 22.47
N ASP A 418 28.31 -10.76 21.79
CA ASP A 418 29.54 -9.93 21.93
C ASP A 418 29.25 -8.44 21.59
N THR A 419 28.44 -7.79 22.44
CA THR A 419 27.93 -6.43 22.21
C THR A 419 29.02 -5.41 21.90
N LEU A 420 30.11 -5.42 22.66
CA LEU A 420 31.17 -4.39 22.58
C LEU A 420 31.96 -4.45 21.25
N ASN A 421 31.93 -5.59 20.56
CA ASN A 421 32.57 -5.75 19.26
C ASN A 421 31.58 -5.64 18.09
N SER A 422 30.28 -5.44 18.36
CA SER A 422 29.29 -5.28 17.30
C SER A 422 29.46 -3.96 16.54
N THR A 423 29.14 -3.97 15.24
CA THR A 423 29.15 -2.75 14.42
C THR A 423 28.12 -1.75 14.93
N TYR A 424 26.94 -2.21 15.39
CA TYR A 424 25.90 -1.34 15.94
C TYR A 424 26.37 -0.55 17.18
N TYR A 425 27.08 -1.22 18.09
CA TYR A 425 27.65 -0.58 19.28
C TYR A 425 28.72 0.44 18.91
N ASN A 426 29.68 0.05 18.07
CA ASN A 426 30.76 0.95 17.65
C ASN A 426 30.22 2.18 16.91
N PHE A 427 29.25 2.01 16.02
CA PHE A 427 28.58 3.11 15.34
C PHE A 427 27.91 4.07 16.33
N SER A 428 27.13 3.54 17.27
CA SER A 428 26.44 4.34 18.28
C SER A 428 27.42 5.11 19.17
N LYS A 429 28.49 4.44 19.62
CA LYS A 429 29.55 5.02 20.43
C LYS A 429 30.29 6.13 19.69
N ASN A 430 30.68 5.90 18.44
CA ASN A 430 31.40 6.88 17.66
C ASN A 430 30.55 8.14 17.38
N ILE A 431 29.23 8.00 17.15
CA ILE A 431 28.32 9.15 17.05
C ILE A 431 28.33 9.96 18.35
N ILE A 432 28.21 9.29 19.51
CA ILE A 432 28.24 9.93 20.83
C ILE A 432 29.59 10.64 21.06
N GLU A 433 30.70 10.03 20.65
CA GLU A 433 32.04 10.61 20.78
C GLU A 433 32.26 11.82 19.85
N SER A 434 31.57 11.89 18.70
CA SER A 434 31.56 13.07 17.82
C SER A 434 30.81 14.26 18.41
N VAL A 435 29.98 14.09 19.46
CA VAL A 435 29.28 15.22 20.09
C VAL A 435 30.30 16.13 20.82
N PRO A 436 30.29 17.45 20.56
CA PRO A 436 31.14 18.42 21.27
C PRO A 436 31.03 18.34 22.79
N ASP A 437 32.13 18.58 23.50
CA ASP A 437 32.21 18.42 24.96
C ASP A 437 31.20 19.29 25.72
N ASP A 438 30.90 20.49 25.21
CA ASP A 438 29.91 21.43 25.77
C ASP A 438 28.45 21.00 25.56
N LEU A 439 28.21 19.99 24.72
CA LEU A 439 26.88 19.45 24.41
C LEU A 439 26.66 18.03 24.94
N LYS A 440 27.67 17.42 25.59
CA LYS A 440 27.57 16.03 26.06
C LYS A 440 26.48 15.80 27.13
N ASP A 441 26.12 16.82 27.91
CA ASP A 441 25.02 16.76 28.89
C ASP A 441 23.63 16.76 28.22
N LYS A 442 23.56 17.05 26.92
CA LYS A 442 22.32 17.11 26.13
C LYS A 442 21.96 15.78 25.48
N ILE A 443 22.88 14.81 25.48
CA ILE A 443 22.72 13.55 24.77
C ILE A 443 21.62 12.71 25.41
N VAL A 444 20.72 12.20 24.57
CA VAL A 444 19.80 11.12 24.89
C VAL A 444 19.99 10.04 23.84
N PHE A 445 20.40 8.84 24.25
CA PHE A 445 20.63 7.72 23.35
C PHE A 445 19.49 6.71 23.48
N ILE A 446 18.88 6.35 22.35
CA ILE A 446 17.80 5.37 22.26
C ILE A 446 18.16 4.35 21.20
N PRO A 447 18.72 3.18 21.57
CA PRO A 447 18.94 2.10 20.62
C PRO A 447 17.62 1.47 20.19
N HIS A 448 17.67 0.64 19.15
CA HIS A 448 16.48 -0.10 18.71
C HIS A 448 15.91 -0.98 19.85
N PRO A 449 14.57 -1.08 20.02
CA PRO A 449 13.95 -1.79 21.16
C PRO A 449 14.44 -3.22 21.39
N LEU A 450 14.79 -3.95 20.33
CA LEU A 450 15.29 -5.33 20.43
C LEU A 450 16.64 -5.43 21.16
N VAL A 451 17.46 -4.37 21.14
CA VAL A 451 18.80 -4.37 21.75
C VAL A 451 18.88 -3.40 22.94
N ASN A 452 17.79 -2.69 23.26
CA ASN A 452 17.75 -1.69 24.33
C ASN A 452 18.17 -2.25 25.70
N ALA A 453 17.68 -3.43 26.06
CA ALA A 453 18.06 -4.07 27.33
C ALA A 453 19.56 -4.43 27.39
N ILE A 454 20.17 -4.79 26.26
CA ILE A 454 21.59 -5.16 26.18
C ILE A 454 22.47 -3.92 26.37
N PHE A 455 22.07 -2.80 25.77
CA PHE A 455 22.83 -1.55 25.85
C PHE A 455 22.80 -0.91 27.24
N GLY A 456 21.76 -1.21 28.05
CA GLY A 456 21.71 -0.82 29.46
C GLY A 456 22.81 -1.46 30.33
N GLU A 457 23.54 -2.44 29.81
CA GLU A 457 24.68 -3.07 30.50
C GLU A 457 26.05 -2.55 29.98
N THR A 458 26.06 -1.49 29.16
CA THR A 458 27.26 -0.94 28.52
C THR A 458 27.66 0.43 29.08
N ASP A 459 28.79 1.00 28.62
CA ASP A 459 29.20 2.37 28.95
C ASP A 459 28.27 3.45 28.36
N LEU A 460 27.34 3.06 27.47
CA LEU A 460 26.35 3.94 26.86
C LEU A 460 25.07 4.10 27.71
N ASP A 461 24.85 3.25 28.72
CA ASP A 461 23.67 3.29 29.60
C ASP A 461 23.47 4.67 30.26
N LYS A 462 24.56 5.38 30.57
CA LYS A 462 24.52 6.72 31.16
C LYS A 462 23.81 7.78 30.29
N TYR A 463 23.62 7.52 29.00
CA TYR A 463 22.90 8.38 28.07
C TYR A 463 21.47 7.90 27.81
N MET A 464 21.08 6.76 28.36
CA MET A 464 19.78 6.14 28.15
C MET A 464 18.82 6.53 29.29
N PRO A 465 17.62 7.04 28.98
CA PRO A 465 16.61 7.29 29.99
C PRO A 465 16.00 5.97 30.48
N THR A 466 15.69 5.92 31.78
CA THR A 466 15.10 4.72 32.41
C THR A 466 13.67 4.45 31.95
N GLU A 467 12.88 5.51 31.76
CA GLU A 467 11.50 5.46 31.26
C GLU A 467 11.31 6.62 30.26
N TYR A 468 10.57 6.37 29.18
CA TYR A 468 10.27 7.38 28.17
C TYR A 468 9.10 6.97 27.28
N SER A 469 8.42 7.96 26.70
CA SER A 469 7.60 7.80 25.50
C SER A 469 8.29 8.45 24.30
N TYR A 470 8.05 7.93 23.09
CA TYR A 470 8.64 8.53 21.88
C TYR A 470 8.13 9.96 21.64
N ASP A 471 6.88 10.26 21.96
CA ASP A 471 6.32 11.61 21.85
C ASP A 471 7.02 12.60 22.79
N GLU A 472 7.25 12.21 24.06
CA GLU A 472 7.95 13.05 25.03
C GLU A 472 9.42 13.27 24.64
N LEU A 473 10.10 12.24 24.15
CA LEU A 473 11.47 12.38 23.65
C LEU A 473 11.53 13.41 22.51
N LEU A 474 10.66 13.27 21.51
CA LEU A 474 10.64 14.16 20.35
C LEU A 474 10.25 15.59 20.72
N LYS A 475 9.34 15.79 21.66
CA LYS A 475 8.98 17.13 22.18
C LYS A 475 10.19 17.89 22.74
N ASN A 476 11.13 17.20 23.37
CA ASN A 476 12.30 17.80 24.01
C ASN A 476 13.57 17.77 23.15
N THR A 477 13.50 17.21 21.93
CA THR A 477 14.65 17.04 21.04
C THR A 477 14.89 18.30 20.22
N ARG A 478 16.06 18.93 20.35
CA ARG A 478 16.54 20.03 19.50
C ARG A 478 17.18 19.51 18.21
N LEU A 479 17.91 18.40 18.32
CA LEU A 479 18.66 17.77 17.24
C LEU A 479 18.47 16.25 17.30
N LEU A 480 18.02 15.64 16.21
CA LEU A 480 18.01 14.20 16.02
C LEU A 480 19.21 13.79 15.16
N ILE A 481 19.95 12.77 15.60
CA ILE A 481 20.97 12.08 14.81
C ILE A 481 20.49 10.65 14.59
N THR A 482 20.26 10.31 13.33
CA THR A 482 19.78 9.00 12.88
C THR A 482 20.44 8.66 11.54
N ASP A 483 20.22 7.48 10.99
CA ASP A 483 20.68 7.07 9.65
C ASP A 483 19.59 7.29 8.58
N TYR A 484 18.58 6.43 8.49
CA TYR A 484 17.50 6.48 7.48
C TYR A 484 16.16 6.05 8.09
N SER A 485 15.87 6.57 9.28
CA SER A 485 14.66 6.27 10.04
C SER A 485 13.48 7.16 9.65
N SER A 486 12.27 6.61 9.62
CA SER A 486 11.04 7.39 9.46
C SER A 486 10.78 8.36 10.62
N ILE A 487 11.42 8.16 11.79
CA ILE A 487 11.32 9.09 12.93
C ILE A 487 11.88 10.48 12.60
N SER A 488 12.75 10.56 11.59
CA SER A 488 13.30 11.83 11.11
C SER A 488 12.21 12.77 10.61
N TYR A 489 11.16 12.23 9.99
CA TYR A 489 10.05 13.04 9.51
C TYR A 489 9.27 13.68 10.66
N ASP A 490 9.00 12.90 11.72
CA ASP A 490 8.35 13.38 12.94
C ASP A 490 9.18 14.43 13.69
N ALA A 491 10.49 14.20 13.82
CA ALA A 491 11.39 15.14 14.49
C ALA A 491 11.45 16.48 13.75
N PHE A 492 11.63 16.43 12.42
CA PHE A 492 11.69 17.62 11.59
C PHE A 492 10.36 18.39 11.59
N TYR A 493 9.23 17.68 11.50
CA TYR A 493 7.89 18.29 11.57
C TYR A 493 7.71 19.17 12.82
N ARG A 494 8.21 18.69 13.96
CA ARG A 494 8.09 19.37 15.24
C ARG A 494 8.98 20.62 15.36
N GLY A 495 10.05 20.69 14.55
CA GLY A 495 11.03 21.77 14.59
C GLY A 495 12.45 21.33 14.96
N ALA A 496 12.70 20.03 15.22
CA ALA A 496 14.05 19.55 15.48
C ALA A 496 14.89 19.55 14.20
N ASN A 497 16.17 19.93 14.29
CA ASN A 497 17.10 19.65 13.20
C ASN A 497 17.39 18.15 13.14
N VAL A 498 17.77 17.66 11.96
CA VAL A 498 18.11 16.25 11.74
C VAL A 498 19.50 16.17 11.11
N ILE A 499 20.29 15.17 11.49
CA ILE A 499 21.49 14.74 10.77
C ILE A 499 21.33 13.28 10.39
N PHE A 500 21.59 12.97 9.12
CA PHE A 500 21.68 11.62 8.59
C PHE A 500 23.13 11.12 8.65
N ALA A 501 23.42 10.21 9.58
CA ALA A 501 24.71 9.54 9.74
C ALA A 501 24.82 8.34 8.78
N TRP A 502 25.44 8.54 7.62
CA TRP A 502 25.49 7.57 6.52
C TRP A 502 26.84 6.86 6.35
N MET A 503 27.72 6.95 7.36
CA MET A 503 29.05 6.32 7.37
C MET A 503 29.04 4.82 7.03
N GLU A 504 27.99 4.11 7.44
CA GLU A 504 27.88 2.65 7.29
C GLU A 504 26.63 2.25 6.47
N LYS A 505 26.06 3.20 5.72
CA LYS A 505 24.80 3.02 4.97
C LYS A 505 24.90 1.87 3.98
N GLU A 506 25.90 1.88 3.09
CA GLU A 506 26.04 0.90 2.01
C GLU A 506 26.17 -0.52 2.57
N MET A 507 27.04 -0.72 3.56
CA MET A 507 27.21 -2.01 4.24
C MET A 507 25.88 -2.49 4.85
N CYS A 508 25.13 -1.61 5.53
CA CYS A 508 23.87 -1.99 6.14
C CYS A 508 22.81 -2.37 5.09
N LEU A 509 22.68 -1.60 4.01
CA LEU A 509 21.73 -1.86 2.94
C LEU A 509 22.05 -3.15 2.18
N GLU A 510 23.33 -3.43 1.91
CA GLU A 510 23.78 -4.69 1.32
C GLU A 510 23.41 -5.90 2.17
N ASN A 511 23.62 -5.83 3.50
CA ASN A 511 23.28 -6.93 4.42
C ASN A 511 21.77 -7.09 4.64
N LEU A 512 21.01 -5.99 4.60
CA LEU A 512 19.56 -6.01 4.70
C LEU A 512 18.89 -6.44 3.39
N GLY A 513 19.56 -6.30 2.26
CA GLY A 513 19.02 -6.58 0.92
C GLY A 513 17.85 -5.65 0.57
N ILE A 514 17.92 -4.39 1.01
CA ILE A 514 16.90 -3.37 0.77
C ILE A 514 17.51 -2.10 0.18
N ASP A 515 16.77 -1.44 -0.69
CA ASP A 515 17.14 -0.15 -1.26
C ASP A 515 16.48 1.01 -0.49
N LEU A 516 17.07 2.21 -0.54
CA LEU A 516 16.46 3.44 -0.03
C LEU A 516 15.76 4.23 -1.14
N LYS A 517 14.72 4.96 -0.75
CA LYS A 517 14.13 6.03 -1.57
C LYS A 517 14.80 7.37 -1.26
N LEU A 518 15.26 7.57 -0.02
CA LEU A 518 16.16 8.67 0.35
C LEU A 518 17.56 8.49 -0.27
N ASN A 519 18.11 9.58 -0.78
CA ASN A 519 19.41 9.69 -1.42
C ASN A 519 19.96 11.12 -1.28
N ASP A 520 21.14 11.38 -1.83
CA ASP A 520 21.83 12.66 -1.68
C ASP A 520 21.05 13.85 -2.29
N ASP A 521 20.21 13.60 -3.30
CA ASP A 521 19.42 14.64 -3.97
C ASP A 521 18.17 15.05 -3.17
N ASN A 522 17.49 14.07 -2.55
CA ASN A 522 16.20 14.28 -1.88
C ASN A 522 16.25 14.24 -0.34
N ALA A 523 17.42 13.97 0.26
CA ALA A 523 17.57 14.06 1.72
C ALA A 523 17.27 15.49 2.21
N PHE A 524 16.31 15.60 3.12
CA PHE A 524 15.83 16.87 3.68
C PHE A 524 16.65 17.38 4.87
N ALA A 525 17.81 16.79 5.13
CA ALA A 525 18.64 17.05 6.29
C ALA A 525 20.12 16.92 5.93
N ASP A 526 20.99 17.52 6.76
CA ASP A 526 22.44 17.42 6.56
C ASP A 526 22.89 15.95 6.67
N ILE A 527 23.80 15.52 5.80
CA ILE A 527 24.34 14.15 5.77
C ILE A 527 25.79 14.18 6.24
N ALA A 528 26.12 13.30 7.20
CA ALA A 528 27.49 13.00 7.59
C ALA A 528 27.93 11.68 6.96
N TYR A 529 29.06 11.69 6.24
CA TYR A 529 29.68 10.49 5.66
C TYR A 529 30.88 9.99 6.47
N ASP A 530 31.31 10.75 7.47
CA ASP A 530 32.39 10.41 8.38
C ASP A 530 32.19 11.11 9.74
N TYR A 531 32.94 10.68 10.76
CA TYR A 531 32.79 11.17 12.13
C TYR A 531 33.38 12.58 12.35
N GLU A 532 34.27 13.05 11.48
CA GLU A 532 34.86 14.39 11.54
C GLU A 532 33.84 15.43 11.02
N SER A 533 33.24 15.17 9.85
CA SER A 533 32.14 15.99 9.33
C SER A 533 30.92 15.98 10.26
N LEU A 534 30.62 14.84 10.90
CA LEU A 534 29.55 14.77 11.91
C LEU A 534 29.78 15.75 13.06
N HIS A 535 31.00 15.86 13.58
CA HIS A 535 31.31 16.76 14.70
C HIS A 535 30.99 18.23 14.38
N GLU A 536 31.36 18.68 13.18
CA GLU A 536 31.07 20.04 12.71
C GLU A 536 29.56 20.25 12.50
N LEU A 537 28.89 19.26 11.90
CA LEU A 537 27.45 19.32 11.63
C LEU A 537 26.61 19.35 12.91
N ILE A 538 27.03 18.68 13.99
CA ILE A 538 26.32 18.71 15.27
C ILE A 538 26.23 20.14 15.80
N SER A 539 27.34 20.87 15.83
CA SER A 539 27.34 22.26 16.31
C SER A 539 26.47 23.16 15.43
N LYS A 540 26.61 23.03 14.10
CA LYS A 540 25.81 23.78 13.11
C LYS A 540 24.31 23.57 13.33
N ASN A 541 23.88 22.31 13.47
CA ASN A 541 22.47 21.96 13.57
C ASN A 541 21.89 22.12 14.98
N TYR A 542 22.70 22.04 16.04
CA TYR A 542 22.18 22.28 17.39
C TYR A 542 21.79 23.75 17.60
N TYR A 543 22.69 24.66 17.20
CA TYR A 543 22.50 26.10 17.37
C TYR A 543 21.78 26.78 16.20
N GLY A 544 21.73 26.15 15.03
CA GLY A 544 21.08 26.66 13.83
C GLY A 544 19.58 26.36 13.75
N ASN A 545 18.93 26.94 12.73
CA ASN A 545 17.58 26.58 12.29
C ASN A 545 17.65 25.78 10.99
N HIS A 546 16.53 25.21 10.56
CA HIS A 546 16.45 24.55 9.25
C HIS A 546 16.85 25.52 8.13
N SER A 547 17.60 25.01 7.14
CA SER A 547 17.86 25.75 5.91
C SER A 547 16.61 25.76 5.03
N GLU A 548 16.48 26.77 4.16
CA GLU A 548 15.38 26.85 3.18
C GLU A 548 15.37 25.60 2.27
N GLU A 549 16.54 25.13 1.84
CA GLU A 549 16.68 23.91 1.03
C GLU A 549 16.14 22.66 1.76
N ASN A 550 16.46 22.50 3.05
CA ASN A 550 15.98 21.36 3.85
C ASN A 550 14.46 21.41 4.00
N ILE A 551 13.88 22.59 4.22
CA ILE A 551 12.43 22.78 4.30
C ILE A 551 11.77 22.43 2.96
N GLU A 552 12.33 22.88 1.83
CA GLU A 552 11.78 22.58 0.50
C GLU A 552 11.79 21.07 0.20
N LYS A 553 12.92 20.39 0.46
CA LYS A 553 13.03 18.93 0.30
C LYS A 553 12.09 18.18 1.24
N TYR A 554 11.96 18.65 2.48
CA TYR A 554 11.02 18.08 3.44
C TYR A 554 9.58 18.22 2.94
N ASN A 555 9.19 19.41 2.47
CA ASN A 555 7.83 19.71 2.04
C ASN A 555 7.41 18.96 0.77
N ASP A 556 8.37 18.57 -0.08
CA ASP A 556 8.09 17.67 -1.20
C ASP A 556 7.62 16.30 -0.71
N ILE A 557 8.16 15.81 0.41
CA ILE A 557 7.81 14.51 1.01
C ILE A 557 6.62 14.63 1.99
N VAL A 558 6.51 15.73 2.73
CA VAL A 558 5.47 16.00 3.74
C VAL A 558 4.87 17.38 3.48
N GLU A 559 3.74 17.40 2.79
CA GLU A 559 3.16 18.61 2.19
C GLU A 559 2.40 19.50 3.19
N PHE A 560 1.80 18.93 4.23
CA PHE A 560 0.79 19.60 5.06
C PHE A 560 1.28 19.96 6.47
N HIS A 561 1.21 21.26 6.81
CA HIS A 561 1.75 21.86 8.05
C HIS A 561 0.75 22.78 8.79
N ASP A 562 -0.52 22.72 8.41
CA ASP A 562 -1.59 23.62 8.87
C ASP A 562 -2.39 23.08 10.08
N GLY A 563 -2.11 21.86 10.52
CA GLY A 563 -2.83 21.19 11.61
C GLY A 563 -4.22 20.64 11.22
N GLU A 564 -4.51 20.52 9.92
CA GLU A 564 -5.84 20.11 9.41
C GLU A 564 -5.80 18.71 8.73
N ASN A 565 -4.85 17.84 9.11
CA ASN A 565 -4.71 16.52 8.49
C ASN A 565 -5.87 15.59 8.83
N THR A 566 -6.33 15.62 10.07
CA THR A 566 -7.50 14.86 10.53
C THR A 566 -8.76 15.33 9.82
N GLU A 567 -8.99 16.64 9.68
CA GLU A 567 -10.16 17.14 8.95
C GLU A 567 -10.11 16.75 7.48
N ARG A 568 -8.97 16.89 6.79
CA ARG A 568 -8.83 16.43 5.40
C ARG A 568 -9.09 14.93 5.24
N PHE A 569 -8.67 14.11 6.19
CA PHE A 569 -8.98 12.68 6.19
C PHE A 569 -10.50 12.45 6.30
N ILE A 570 -11.16 13.13 7.23
CA ILE A 570 -12.60 13.00 7.48
C ILE A 570 -13.42 13.49 6.28
N GLU A 571 -13.06 14.63 5.71
CA GLU A 571 -13.65 15.15 4.46
C GLU A 571 -13.52 14.13 3.33
N TYR A 572 -12.33 13.54 3.16
CA TYR A 572 -12.13 12.50 2.16
C TYR A 572 -13.03 11.29 2.40
N VAL A 573 -13.13 10.81 3.64
CA VAL A 573 -14.02 9.69 4.00
C VAL A 573 -15.48 10.01 3.66
N TYR A 574 -15.95 11.23 3.92
CA TYR A 574 -17.31 11.64 3.59
C TYR A 574 -17.53 11.76 2.08
N ASP A 575 -16.61 12.41 1.38
CA ASP A 575 -16.70 12.70 -0.04
C ASP A 575 -16.61 11.44 -0.91
N THR A 576 -15.72 10.52 -0.54
CA THR A 576 -15.57 9.21 -1.20
C THR A 576 -16.51 8.16 -0.66
N ASN A 577 -17.14 8.45 0.48
CA ASN A 577 -18.17 7.62 1.09
C ASN A 577 -17.69 6.18 1.31
N ILE A 578 -16.40 6.01 1.65
CA ILE A 578 -15.70 4.72 1.75
C ILE A 578 -16.42 3.76 2.71
N PHE A 579 -17.18 4.24 3.68
CA PHE A 579 -17.85 3.37 4.66
C PHE A 579 -19.32 3.05 4.38
N SER A 580 -19.96 3.67 3.39
CA SER A 580 -21.36 3.35 3.09
C SER A 580 -21.50 2.53 1.81
N GLU A 581 -22.43 1.58 1.83
CA GLU A 581 -22.83 0.72 0.70
C GLU A 581 -23.42 1.54 -0.47
N ARG A 582 -22.59 2.37 -1.10
CA ARG A 582 -23.00 3.33 -2.13
C ARG A 582 -21.85 3.61 -3.10
N ALA A 583 -21.20 2.55 -3.57
CA ALA A 583 -20.81 2.56 -4.97
C ALA A 583 -22.13 2.65 -5.79
N GLY A 584 -22.36 3.80 -6.42
CA GLY A 584 -23.52 4.02 -7.28
C GLY A 584 -24.82 4.46 -6.59
N LYS A 585 -24.76 5.40 -5.63
CA LYS A 585 -25.99 6.03 -5.13
C LYS A 585 -26.45 7.19 -6.01
N HIS A 586 -25.51 7.92 -6.58
CA HIS A 586 -25.79 9.13 -7.35
C HIS A 586 -25.62 8.80 -8.83
N ASP A 587 -26.73 8.67 -9.54
CA ASP A 587 -26.73 8.45 -10.99
C ASP A 587 -26.35 9.77 -11.67
N ILE A 588 -25.17 9.79 -12.28
CA ILE A 588 -24.63 10.98 -12.93
C ILE A 588 -25.52 11.48 -14.07
N ASP A 589 -26.45 10.65 -14.57
CA ASP A 589 -27.48 11.08 -15.53
C ASP A 589 -28.31 12.26 -15.00
N THR A 590 -28.47 12.39 -13.68
CA THR A 590 -29.19 13.50 -13.04
C THR A 590 -28.32 14.73 -12.74
N ALA A 591 -27.00 14.68 -13.01
CA ALA A 591 -26.10 15.81 -12.80
C ALA A 591 -26.42 17.01 -13.72
N LEU A 592 -26.30 18.23 -13.23
CA LEU A 592 -26.36 19.43 -14.05
C LEU A 592 -25.03 19.61 -14.80
N VAL A 593 -25.11 19.76 -16.12
CA VAL A 593 -23.94 19.94 -16.99
C VAL A 593 -24.06 21.29 -17.70
N GLU A 594 -23.06 22.15 -17.50
CA GLU A 594 -22.98 23.49 -18.08
C GLU A 594 -21.72 23.65 -18.94
N GLY A 595 -21.75 24.65 -19.83
CA GLY A 595 -20.62 24.98 -20.71
C GLY A 595 -20.52 24.10 -21.97
N ILE A 596 -21.58 23.35 -22.29
CA ILE A 596 -21.71 22.62 -23.56
C ILE A 596 -22.37 23.53 -24.59
N GLU A 597 -21.61 23.89 -25.62
CA GLU A 597 -22.01 24.80 -26.70
C GLU A 597 -21.68 24.19 -28.06
N ASP A 598 -22.47 24.56 -29.07
CA ASP A 598 -22.24 24.20 -30.47
C ASP A 598 -20.84 24.66 -30.95
N ARG A 599 -20.22 23.85 -31.81
CA ARG A 599 -18.85 24.07 -32.29
C ARG A 599 -18.80 24.37 -33.78
N PRO A 600 -17.94 25.30 -34.23
CA PRO A 600 -17.70 25.48 -35.65
C PRO A 600 -16.92 24.30 -36.22
N TYR A 601 -17.30 23.82 -37.40
CA TYR A 601 -16.59 22.77 -38.12
C TYR A 601 -15.14 23.19 -38.44
N THR A 602 -14.17 22.34 -38.07
CA THR A 602 -12.72 22.55 -38.27
C THR A 602 -12.04 21.45 -39.08
N GLY A 603 -12.69 20.30 -39.31
CA GLY A 603 -12.09 19.13 -39.94
C GLY A 603 -11.14 18.31 -39.02
N LYS A 604 -11.09 18.62 -37.72
CA LYS A 604 -10.35 17.85 -36.69
C LYS A 604 -11.31 17.43 -35.57
N SER A 605 -10.87 16.50 -34.73
CA SER A 605 -11.60 16.09 -33.52
C SER A 605 -11.74 17.29 -32.56
N LEU A 606 -12.96 17.55 -32.11
CA LEU A 606 -13.32 18.70 -31.27
C LEU A 606 -13.78 18.25 -29.89
N GLY A 607 -13.16 18.81 -28.84
CA GLY A 607 -13.61 18.67 -27.45
C GLY A 607 -14.12 20.00 -26.88
N ILE A 608 -14.74 19.94 -25.71
CA ILE A 608 -15.16 21.10 -24.94
C ILE A 608 -14.20 21.24 -23.73
N PRO A 609 -13.34 22.27 -23.72
CA PRO A 609 -12.27 22.37 -22.71
C PRO A 609 -12.75 22.79 -21.32
N LYS A 610 -13.95 23.38 -21.19
CA LYS A 610 -14.45 23.98 -19.93
C LYS A 610 -15.84 23.49 -19.56
N ILE A 611 -16.05 22.17 -19.53
CA ILE A 611 -17.32 21.63 -19.00
C ILE A 611 -17.37 21.82 -17.48
N LYS A 612 -18.54 22.17 -16.94
CA LYS A 612 -18.81 22.16 -15.50
C LYS A 612 -19.89 21.13 -15.23
N VAL A 613 -19.63 20.23 -14.30
CA VAL A 613 -20.60 19.21 -13.87
C VAL A 613 -20.88 19.44 -12.39
N SER A 614 -22.15 19.40 -12.00
CA SER A 614 -22.57 19.52 -10.60
C SER A 614 -23.71 18.56 -10.28
N TYR A 615 -23.80 18.11 -9.03
CA TYR A 615 -24.82 17.19 -8.55
C TYR A 615 -25.34 17.69 -7.20
N ASP A 616 -26.66 17.86 -7.06
CA ASP A 616 -27.30 18.43 -5.86
C ASP A 616 -26.63 19.72 -5.33
N GLY A 617 -26.19 20.59 -6.26
CA GLY A 617 -25.52 21.85 -5.93
C GLY A 617 -24.01 21.75 -5.64
N LYS A 618 -23.43 20.54 -5.51
CA LYS A 618 -21.97 20.34 -5.39
C LYS A 618 -21.32 20.29 -6.77
N LYS A 619 -20.23 21.03 -6.97
CA LYS A 619 -19.42 20.97 -8.20
C LYS A 619 -18.52 19.74 -8.18
N LEU A 620 -18.50 18.99 -9.29
CA LEU A 620 -17.72 17.75 -9.44
C LEU A 620 -16.34 18.01 -10.07
N ILE A 621 -15.38 17.16 -9.72
CA ILE A 621 -13.96 17.20 -10.13
C ILE A 621 -13.71 16.15 -11.21
N LYS A 622 -13.30 16.60 -12.42
CA LYS A 622 -12.95 15.71 -13.53
C LYS A 622 -11.70 14.88 -13.20
N GLY A 623 -11.75 13.58 -13.44
CA GLY A 623 -10.68 12.60 -13.13
C GLY A 623 -10.84 11.94 -11.76
N LEU A 624 -11.59 12.55 -10.85
CA LEU A 624 -11.94 12.00 -9.54
C LEU A 624 -13.40 11.52 -9.51
N ASP A 625 -14.33 12.42 -9.84
CA ASP A 625 -15.79 12.18 -9.77
C ASP A 625 -16.38 11.71 -11.11
N PHE A 626 -15.75 12.07 -12.23
CA PHE A 626 -16.20 11.66 -13.56
C PHE A 626 -15.08 11.75 -14.61
N GLU A 627 -15.20 10.96 -15.67
CA GLU A 627 -14.39 11.10 -16.90
C GLU A 627 -15.25 11.61 -18.07
N VAL A 628 -14.59 12.13 -19.12
CA VAL A 628 -15.26 12.68 -20.31
C VAL A 628 -14.67 12.10 -21.57
N LYS A 629 -15.53 11.58 -22.45
CA LYS A 629 -15.18 11.11 -23.79
C LYS A 629 -16.04 11.83 -24.82
N TYR A 630 -15.48 12.02 -26.02
CA TYR A 630 -16.18 12.65 -27.13
C TYR A 630 -16.32 11.67 -28.29
N HIS A 631 -17.51 11.63 -28.87
CA HIS A 631 -17.85 10.77 -30.01
C HIS A 631 -18.46 11.61 -31.13
N ASP A 632 -18.33 11.12 -32.37
CA ASP A 632 -18.87 11.76 -33.57
C ASP A 632 -18.41 13.23 -33.74
N ASN A 633 -17.22 13.56 -33.20
CA ASN A 633 -16.80 14.93 -32.94
C ASN A 633 -15.85 15.52 -34.01
N VAL A 634 -15.88 14.99 -35.23
CA VAL A 634 -15.04 15.43 -36.35
C VAL A 634 -15.89 16.05 -37.46
N SER A 635 -16.93 15.35 -37.88
CA SER A 635 -17.80 15.72 -39.00
C SER A 635 -18.90 16.70 -38.59
N ILE A 636 -19.53 17.35 -39.58
CA ILE A 636 -20.71 18.18 -39.38
C ILE A 636 -21.88 17.32 -38.91
N GLY A 637 -22.67 17.85 -37.98
CA GLY A 637 -23.84 17.19 -37.38
C GLY A 637 -23.73 17.09 -35.87
N THR A 638 -24.54 16.21 -35.28
CA THR A 638 -24.64 16.04 -33.84
C THR A 638 -23.47 15.22 -33.28
N ALA A 639 -22.67 15.84 -32.41
CA ALA A 639 -21.60 15.19 -31.65
C ALA A 639 -22.02 14.91 -30.20
N LYS A 640 -21.35 13.94 -29.55
CA LYS A 640 -21.70 13.48 -28.20
C LYS A 640 -20.56 13.75 -27.21
N CYS A 641 -20.92 14.33 -26.08
CA CYS A 641 -20.11 14.40 -24.87
C CYS A 641 -20.62 13.33 -23.90
N GLU A 642 -19.84 12.27 -23.72
CA GLU A 642 -20.12 11.18 -22.78
C GLU A 642 -19.41 11.45 -21.46
N ILE A 643 -20.19 11.63 -20.39
CA ILE A 643 -19.72 11.90 -19.02
C ILE A 643 -20.00 10.65 -18.19
N LYS A 644 -18.96 9.94 -17.78
CA LYS A 644 -19.08 8.70 -17.02
C LYS A 644 -18.72 8.94 -15.56
N GLY A 645 -19.60 8.54 -14.64
CA GLY A 645 -19.36 8.66 -13.20
C GLY A 645 -18.21 7.79 -12.72
N LEU A 646 -17.45 8.30 -11.76
CA LEU A 646 -16.37 7.63 -11.04
C LEU A 646 -16.63 7.75 -9.52
N GLY A 647 -15.99 6.89 -8.71
CA GLY A 647 -16.14 6.92 -7.25
C GLY A 647 -17.59 6.68 -6.79
N ILE A 648 -18.16 7.65 -6.08
CA ILE A 648 -19.54 7.60 -5.55
C ILE A 648 -20.63 7.82 -6.61
N TYR A 649 -20.24 8.34 -7.78
CA TYR A 649 -21.11 8.57 -8.93
C TYR A 649 -21.03 7.38 -9.90
N HIS A 650 -22.17 6.99 -10.45
CA HIS A 650 -22.27 5.89 -11.42
C HIS A 650 -23.11 6.30 -12.62
N GLY A 651 -23.18 5.42 -13.62
CA GLY A 651 -23.91 5.68 -14.85
C GLY A 651 -23.14 6.58 -15.81
N THR A 652 -23.84 6.98 -16.87
CA THR A 652 -23.28 7.78 -17.95
C THR A 652 -24.32 8.82 -18.36
N LYS A 653 -23.94 10.09 -18.32
CA LYS A 653 -24.71 11.18 -18.88
C LYS A 653 -24.19 11.52 -20.27
N VAL A 654 -25.07 11.52 -21.26
CA VAL A 654 -24.73 11.94 -22.62
C VAL A 654 -25.36 13.29 -22.89
N VAL A 655 -24.53 14.25 -23.30
CA VAL A 655 -24.99 15.56 -23.74
C VAL A 655 -24.55 15.79 -25.17
N ASN A 656 -25.49 16.19 -26.02
CA ASN A 656 -25.24 16.44 -27.44
C ASN A 656 -24.87 17.91 -27.67
N PHE A 657 -24.04 18.15 -28.68
CA PHE A 657 -23.78 19.49 -29.21
C PHE A 657 -23.65 19.42 -30.73
N GLU A 658 -23.97 20.50 -31.44
CA GLU A 658 -23.91 20.51 -32.90
C GLU A 658 -22.55 21.00 -33.40
N ILE A 659 -22.03 20.33 -34.44
CA ILE A 659 -20.89 20.80 -35.23
C ILE A 659 -21.44 21.39 -36.52
N LYS A 660 -21.40 22.71 -36.64
CA LYS A 660 -21.98 23.46 -37.77
C LYS A 660 -20.94 24.24 -38.56
N LYS A 661 -21.20 24.45 -39.84
CA LYS A 661 -20.40 25.35 -40.69
C LYS A 661 -20.64 26.80 -40.26
N ASN A 662 -19.61 27.63 -40.35
CA ASN A 662 -19.73 29.03 -39.94
C ASN A 662 -20.05 29.92 -41.15
N MET A 663 -21.16 30.67 -41.07
CA MET A 663 -21.60 31.59 -42.13
C MET A 663 -20.57 32.64 -42.51
N LYS A 664 -19.65 33.03 -41.62
CA LYS A 664 -18.58 33.97 -41.96
C LYS A 664 -17.69 33.45 -43.09
N LYS A 665 -17.56 32.13 -43.24
CA LYS A 665 -16.70 31.47 -44.25
C LYS A 665 -17.37 31.34 -45.62
N THR A 666 -18.67 31.55 -45.74
CA THR A 666 -19.39 31.49 -47.03
C THR A 666 -19.08 32.72 -47.88
N LYS A 667 -19.37 32.69 -49.19
CA LYS A 667 -19.29 33.84 -50.10
C LYS A 667 -20.69 34.30 -50.43
N ALA A 668 -20.96 35.58 -50.33
CA ALA A 668 -22.25 36.16 -50.70
C ALA A 668 -22.03 37.19 -51.81
N LYS A 669 -22.88 37.16 -52.85
CA LYS A 669 -22.86 38.09 -53.97
C LYS A 669 -24.30 38.50 -54.28
N LEU A 670 -24.51 39.78 -54.51
CA LEU A 670 -25.78 40.33 -54.96
C LEU A 670 -25.66 40.66 -56.46
N ASP A 671 -26.68 40.29 -57.23
CA ASP A 671 -26.83 40.65 -58.65
C ASP A 671 -28.25 41.19 -58.88
N GLY A 672 -28.36 42.50 -59.07
CA GLY A 672 -29.64 43.22 -58.96
C GLY A 672 -30.28 43.01 -57.58
N ASP A 673 -31.46 42.40 -57.55
CA ASP A 673 -32.22 42.11 -56.32
C ASP A 673 -32.04 40.67 -55.83
N HIS A 674 -31.26 39.85 -56.53
CA HIS A 674 -31.09 38.44 -56.21
C HIS A 674 -29.79 38.20 -55.42
N LEU A 675 -29.91 37.71 -54.19
CA LEU A 675 -28.77 37.31 -53.36
C LEU A 675 -28.41 35.84 -53.63
N THR A 676 -27.15 35.60 -53.95
CA THR A 676 -26.58 34.24 -54.02
C THR A 676 -25.54 34.07 -52.92
N VAL A 677 -25.74 33.08 -52.06
CA VAL A 677 -24.78 32.67 -51.03
C VAL A 677 -24.21 31.31 -51.40
N LYS A 678 -22.88 31.13 -51.33
CA LYS A 678 -22.18 29.89 -51.65
C LYS A 678 -21.21 29.46 -50.57
N ASP A 679 -21.16 28.16 -50.30
CA ASP A 679 -20.08 27.51 -49.56
C ASP A 679 -19.31 26.58 -50.51
N GLY A 680 -18.13 27.04 -50.96
CA GLY A 680 -17.43 26.41 -52.09
C GLY A 680 -18.31 26.44 -53.36
N ASP A 681 -18.58 25.27 -53.92
CA ASP A 681 -19.44 25.10 -55.10
C ASP A 681 -20.93 24.95 -54.76
N LYS A 682 -21.28 24.67 -53.48
CA LYS A 682 -22.68 24.57 -53.03
C LYS A 682 -23.31 25.96 -53.02
N THR A 683 -24.42 26.13 -53.74
CA THR A 683 -25.28 27.31 -53.59
C THR A 683 -26.25 27.05 -52.44
N LEU A 684 -26.27 27.97 -51.48
CA LEU A 684 -27.10 27.87 -50.29
C LEU A 684 -28.50 28.40 -50.57
N ILE A 685 -29.50 27.81 -49.93
CA ILE A 685 -30.92 28.11 -50.12
C ILE A 685 -31.43 28.98 -48.97
N GLU A 686 -32.01 30.14 -49.30
CA GLU A 686 -32.67 31.00 -48.32
C GLU A 686 -33.91 30.30 -47.75
N GLY A 687 -34.06 30.31 -46.42
CA GLY A 687 -35.09 29.57 -45.68
C GLY A 687 -34.67 28.16 -45.25
N GLU A 688 -33.64 27.57 -45.86
CA GLU A 688 -33.10 26.25 -45.48
C GLU A 688 -31.71 26.35 -44.84
N ASP A 689 -30.75 26.94 -45.56
CA ASP A 689 -29.35 27.07 -45.13
C ASP A 689 -29.07 28.41 -44.43
N TYR A 690 -29.87 29.45 -44.70
CA TYR A 690 -29.74 30.77 -44.08
C TYR A 690 -31.04 31.58 -44.14
N SER A 691 -31.14 32.61 -43.31
CA SER A 691 -32.16 33.67 -43.40
C SER A 691 -31.51 35.04 -43.54
N ILE A 692 -32.25 35.99 -44.08
CA ILE A 692 -31.82 37.39 -44.21
C ILE A 692 -32.59 38.25 -43.21
N GLU A 693 -31.85 39.06 -42.46
CA GLU A 693 -32.40 40.09 -41.59
C GLU A 693 -31.80 41.44 -41.97
N LYS A 694 -32.65 42.46 -42.16
CA LYS A 694 -32.20 43.82 -42.42
C LYS A 694 -31.74 44.42 -41.09
N ILE A 695 -30.50 44.90 -41.04
CA ILE A 695 -29.99 45.63 -39.89
C ILE A 695 -30.05 47.11 -40.24
N ASP A 696 -30.92 47.86 -39.54
CA ASP A 696 -31.17 49.27 -39.82
C ASP A 696 -30.00 50.16 -39.38
N TYR A 697 -29.04 50.35 -40.27
CA TYR A 697 -28.05 51.42 -40.21
C TYR A 697 -27.89 52.01 -41.61
N SER A 698 -28.65 53.05 -41.91
CA SER A 698 -28.52 53.81 -43.16
C SER A 698 -27.23 54.64 -43.12
N VAL A 699 -26.19 54.17 -43.81
CA VAL A 699 -25.16 55.08 -44.35
C VAL A 699 -25.67 55.50 -45.72
N VAL A 700 -25.64 56.80 -46.05
CA VAL A 700 -26.24 57.37 -47.29
C VAL A 700 -25.86 56.52 -48.51
N GLY A 701 -26.83 55.77 -49.05
CA GLY A 701 -26.68 54.91 -50.24
C GLY A 701 -26.44 53.41 -50.02
N LEU A 702 -26.18 52.94 -48.79
CA LEU A 702 -25.92 51.51 -48.48
C LEU A 702 -26.87 50.95 -47.40
N GLU A 703 -27.38 49.73 -47.61
CA GLU A 703 -28.15 48.94 -46.62
C GLU A 703 -27.29 47.78 -46.10
N LYS A 704 -27.30 47.53 -44.78
CA LYS A 704 -26.60 46.38 -44.19
C LYS A 704 -27.58 45.25 -43.94
N ILE A 705 -27.29 44.07 -44.51
CA ILE A 705 -28.03 42.84 -44.22
C ILE A 705 -27.18 41.88 -43.39
N ALA A 706 -27.86 41.13 -42.54
CA ALA A 706 -27.36 39.98 -41.84
C ALA A 706 -27.84 38.70 -42.53
N ILE A 707 -26.89 37.86 -42.92
CA ILE A 707 -27.16 36.51 -43.42
C ILE A 707 -26.91 35.55 -42.24
N ASN A 708 -28.00 35.15 -41.58
CA ASN A 708 -28.00 34.32 -40.38
C ASN A 708 -28.06 32.84 -40.78
N GLY A 709 -27.12 32.03 -40.30
CA GLY A 709 -27.05 30.60 -40.65
C GLY A 709 -28.24 29.81 -40.12
N MET A 710 -28.70 28.86 -40.92
CA MET A 710 -29.74 27.89 -40.58
C MET A 710 -29.28 26.47 -40.96
N GLY A 711 -29.98 25.45 -40.47
CA GLY A 711 -29.64 24.06 -40.74
C GLY A 711 -28.21 23.70 -40.33
N GLU A 712 -27.38 23.29 -41.30
CA GLU A 712 -25.97 22.96 -41.11
C GLU A 712 -25.06 24.17 -40.83
N TYR A 713 -25.59 25.40 -40.95
CA TYR A 713 -24.84 26.64 -40.78
C TYR A 713 -25.20 27.35 -39.48
N THR A 714 -24.21 27.98 -38.86
CA THR A 714 -24.34 28.82 -37.67
C THR A 714 -23.60 30.15 -37.83
N GLY A 715 -23.87 31.08 -36.93
CA GLY A 715 -23.32 32.43 -36.95
C GLY A 715 -23.90 33.31 -38.05
N GLN A 716 -23.33 34.50 -38.20
CA GLN A 716 -23.83 35.55 -39.07
C GLN A 716 -22.73 36.06 -40.01
N LYS A 717 -23.11 36.30 -41.27
CA LYS A 717 -22.29 37.06 -42.23
C LYS A 717 -22.97 38.39 -42.51
N GLY A 718 -22.28 39.49 -42.21
CA GLY A 718 -22.73 40.82 -42.61
C GLY A 718 -22.39 41.10 -44.07
N MET A 719 -23.30 41.73 -44.80
CA MET A 719 -23.07 42.23 -46.16
C MET A 719 -23.67 43.62 -46.31
N LEU A 720 -22.95 44.50 -47.02
CA LEU A 720 -23.44 45.82 -47.42
C LEU A 720 -23.97 45.74 -48.85
N ILE A 721 -25.14 46.32 -49.07
CA ILE A 721 -25.84 46.37 -50.36
C ILE A 721 -25.93 47.84 -50.80
N ASP A 722 -25.52 48.12 -52.03
CA ASP A 722 -25.67 49.44 -52.64
C ASP A 722 -27.08 49.57 -53.25
N ILE A 723 -27.88 50.46 -52.67
CA ILE A 723 -29.27 50.72 -53.06
C ILE A 723 -29.41 51.92 -54.00
N SER A 724 -28.30 52.57 -54.37
CA SER A 724 -28.30 53.78 -55.22
C SER A 724 -28.76 53.52 -56.67
N LYS A 725 -28.85 52.25 -57.10
CA LYS A 725 -29.32 51.85 -58.45
C LYS A 725 -30.79 51.43 -58.54
N LYS A 726 -31.54 51.38 -57.42
CA LYS A 726 -32.98 51.02 -57.42
C LYS A 726 -33.93 52.14 -57.85
N LEU A 727 -33.39 53.34 -58.14
CA LEU A 727 -34.17 54.56 -58.36
C LEU A 727 -34.06 55.14 -59.79
N SER A 728 -33.65 54.35 -60.80
CA SER A 728 -33.66 54.78 -62.20
C SER A 728 -34.76 54.13 -63.02
#